data_AF-A0A358MZ55-F1
#
_entry.id   AF-A0A358MZ55-F1
#
_cell.length_a   1.000
_cell.length_b   1.000
_cell.length_c   1.000
_cell.angle_alpha   90.00
_cell.angle_beta   90.00
_cell.angle_gamma   90.00
#
_symmetry.space_group_name_H-M   'P 1'
#
loop_
_entity.id
_entity.type
_entity.pdbx_description
1 polymer ?
#
loop_
_entity_poly.entity_id
_entity_poly.type
_entity_poly.pdbx_seq_one_letter_code
_entity_poly.pdbx_strand_id
1 'polypeptide(L)'
;MVSGWWQSDSSMDASCDSTGGILVNTLIIAYRCFFNSLSTFLVVMFACAGLSGCGGPSQEEMLMRAAQRRRAPDPSETAQAEEANKEPTKASQAAEAPNNRQQQPSVASNSIPGDIASSPIPQTDPTAANSDKKPALSISTIDERQPTTALDKTERRKIAQKNIETIATALLQHFVDTKRFPQANARNSNNLPTLSWRVSLLPYLGLEDLHKQFDFSKPWNVEPNKSLLKYIPDAYVSPERFDTNTNFLLPAGKYFIFGENRVPREKTVEDGMGNTIMLFEVNDEYAVPWTKPSDLNATTSKELDAAIGELRENGTFAAWASGLPVLLSSSLNSDQIFAATTHEKGEALRAGDIHRDIAEPVFLKLDPESDQMADAKTTAENASNRNEDAKVARENLPARLPVPKPADIAEAQDKLRSIYAEKLRAAEDRADKIKLARTMLSDAAKSRLDPTGAYVMQTAALRLALEAVDVDLLMSAIDARVALFEVDPYEENVRWIQQISAARAKRDSTAMRNTRFSKRVLIVTRIGIIENHFAQAAKITGIAYQFTSKKKEDAIPRLINKLKSSLTSTESKFEEALADLDTYRKYPDDPNAAEAFGMFLCFTKGDWPTGLPLLQKGNNDVLRDIATKDLALTAGSDPRAQAVLADIWWDLGERAKSTSYREPCRQRAAYWYQQAYERLPDSLDRIHVKSRIEEAEAQEGGNPVALCSQLAREMGVSLANPRGQLIPNLRFADNDDDDDD
;
A
#
# COMPACT_ATOMS: atom_id res chain seq x y z
N MET A 1 35.92 -10.40 26.21
CA MET A 1 34.49 -10.51 25.81
C MET A 1 33.76 -9.17 25.77
N VAL A 2 33.99 -8.22 26.68
CA VAL A 2 33.22 -6.94 26.78
C VAL A 2 33.28 -6.05 25.52
N SER A 3 34.37 -6.08 24.75
CA SER A 3 34.60 -5.17 23.62
C SER A 3 33.72 -5.43 22.38
N GLY A 4 33.39 -6.69 22.08
CA GLY A 4 32.65 -7.06 20.85
C GLY A 4 31.14 -6.79 20.88
N TRP A 5 30.63 -6.16 21.95
CA TRP A 5 29.20 -5.95 22.16
C TRP A 5 28.65 -4.66 21.50
N TRP A 6 29.50 -3.68 21.16
CA TRP A 6 29.04 -2.29 20.96
C TRP A 6 29.63 -1.58 19.74
N GLN A 7 29.88 -2.29 18.64
CA GLN A 7 30.06 -1.63 17.34
C GLN A 7 28.69 -1.27 16.74
N SER A 8 28.63 -0.15 16.04
CA SER A 8 27.53 0.24 15.15
C SER A 8 27.77 -0.34 13.76
N ASP A 9 26.74 -0.94 13.14
CA ASP A 9 26.84 -1.50 11.80
C ASP A 9 26.98 -0.40 10.72
N SER A 10 28.20 0.07 10.50
CA SER A 10 28.61 0.66 9.22
C SER A 10 29.01 -0.46 8.26
N SER A 11 28.32 -0.60 7.14
CA SER A 11 28.60 -1.64 6.14
C SER A 11 29.94 -1.43 5.42
N MET A 12 30.89 -2.36 5.58
CA MET A 12 31.82 -2.82 4.53
C MET A 12 32.74 -3.98 5.00
N ASP A 13 33.33 -4.68 4.03
CA ASP A 13 34.10 -5.92 4.23
C ASP A 13 35.46 -5.72 4.93
N ALA A 14 35.83 -6.67 5.81
CA ALA A 14 37.19 -7.21 5.90
C ALA A 14 37.23 -8.48 6.78
N SER A 15 37.26 -9.67 6.18
CA SER A 15 37.58 -10.91 6.88
C SER A 15 39.06 -11.25 6.69
N CYS A 16 39.92 -11.01 7.70
CA CYS A 16 41.19 -11.74 7.79
C CYS A 16 41.81 -11.72 9.21
N ASP A 17 41.80 -12.88 9.84
CA ASP A 17 42.66 -13.31 10.97
C ASP A 17 42.85 -14.84 10.75
N SER A 18 44.00 -15.47 10.99
CA SER A 18 45.33 -14.95 11.32
C SER A 18 46.40 -15.98 10.93
N THR A 19 47.62 -15.55 10.64
CA THR A 19 48.87 -16.30 10.91
C THR A 19 50.06 -15.36 10.73
N GLY A 20 51.04 -15.42 11.64
CA GLY A 20 52.02 -14.35 11.78
C GLY A 20 53.44 -14.70 11.35
N GLY A 21 54.22 -13.66 11.03
CA GLY A 21 55.67 -13.64 11.23
C GLY A 21 56.55 -13.52 9.98
N ILE A 22 57.62 -12.74 10.14
CA ILE A 22 58.88 -12.81 9.37
C ILE A 22 58.77 -12.41 7.88
N LEU A 23 58.91 -11.09 7.58
CA LEU A 23 59.77 -10.51 6.51
C LEU A 23 59.47 -9.02 6.20
N VAL A 24 59.57 -8.14 7.21
CA VAL A 24 59.77 -6.69 6.95
C VAL A 24 61.22 -6.47 6.53
N ASN A 25 61.56 -6.70 5.25
CA ASN A 25 62.75 -6.12 4.59
C ASN A 25 62.90 -6.35 3.06
N THR A 26 62.13 -7.22 2.41
CA THR A 26 62.44 -7.70 1.04
C THR A 26 61.36 -7.42 -0.01
N LEU A 27 60.88 -6.18 -0.11
CA LEU A 27 59.92 -5.77 -1.16
C LEU A 27 60.06 -4.32 -1.68
N ILE A 28 61.21 -3.68 -1.45
CA ILE A 28 61.53 -2.32 -1.97
C ILE A 28 62.71 -2.33 -2.98
N ILE A 29 63.49 -3.42 -3.06
CA ILE A 29 64.72 -3.50 -3.89
C ILE A 29 64.73 -4.74 -4.80
N ALA A 30 63.66 -4.91 -5.60
CA ALA A 30 63.52 -5.80 -6.76
C ALA A 30 62.10 -5.60 -7.34
N TYR A 31 61.82 -5.30 -8.61
CA TYR A 31 62.68 -5.15 -9.80
C TYR A 31 62.43 -3.80 -10.50
N ARG A 32 63.52 -3.07 -10.81
CA ARG A 32 63.51 -1.94 -11.77
C ARG A 32 64.65 -2.12 -12.79
N CYS A 33 64.67 -3.28 -13.46
CA CYS A 33 65.62 -3.69 -14.50
C CYS A 33 64.98 -4.77 -15.40
N PHE A 34 65.36 -4.82 -16.69
CA PHE A 34 64.90 -5.77 -17.75
C PHE A 34 63.37 -5.74 -18.02
N PHE A 35 62.84 -5.34 -19.17
CA PHE A 35 63.35 -5.13 -20.53
C PHE A 35 63.73 -6.42 -21.32
N ASN A 36 63.02 -6.61 -22.45
CA ASN A 36 63.19 -7.59 -23.54
C ASN A 36 62.86 -9.08 -23.33
N SER A 37 62.34 -9.67 -24.42
CA SER A 37 62.27 -11.12 -24.78
C SER A 37 61.33 -12.04 -23.97
N LEU A 38 60.65 -13.03 -24.57
CA LEU A 38 60.45 -13.34 -25.99
C LEU A 38 59.13 -14.14 -26.22
N SER A 39 58.71 -14.23 -27.47
CA SER A 39 57.58 -14.99 -28.03
C SER A 39 57.28 -16.38 -27.44
N THR A 40 56.00 -16.63 -27.18
CA THR A 40 55.16 -17.68 -27.81
C THR A 40 53.69 -17.29 -27.59
N PHE A 41 52.71 -17.51 -28.48
CA PHE A 41 52.66 -18.31 -29.72
C PHE A 41 52.00 -17.51 -30.87
N LEU A 42 52.22 -17.93 -32.12
CA LEU A 42 51.53 -17.39 -33.30
C LEU A 42 50.11 -17.98 -33.46
N VAL A 43 49.08 -17.14 -33.67
CA VAL A 43 48.09 -17.31 -34.75
C VAL A 43 47.70 -15.94 -35.34
N VAL A 44 48.49 -15.50 -36.31
CA VAL A 44 48.08 -14.92 -37.61
C VAL A 44 46.83 -13.99 -37.67
N MET A 45 47.12 -12.70 -37.91
CA MET A 45 46.40 -11.70 -38.74
C MET A 45 44.96 -11.27 -38.35
N PHE A 46 44.67 -9.98 -38.15
CA PHE A 46 44.59 -8.86 -39.13
C PHE A 46 43.47 -9.05 -40.19
N ALA A 47 42.73 -8.03 -40.64
CA ALA A 47 42.95 -6.57 -40.52
C ALA A 47 41.64 -5.82 -40.20
N CYS A 48 41.63 -4.95 -39.18
CA CYS A 48 41.78 -3.48 -39.28
C CYS A 48 40.53 -2.70 -39.72
N ALA A 49 39.99 -1.91 -38.79
CA ALA A 49 39.36 -0.64 -39.15
C ALA A 49 40.44 0.30 -39.74
N GLY A 50 40.08 1.11 -40.75
CA GLY A 50 41.05 1.93 -41.46
C GLY A 50 40.40 3.08 -42.26
N LEU A 51 40.37 4.26 -41.63
CA LEU A 51 40.22 5.60 -42.21
C LEU A 51 38.82 6.07 -42.71
N SER A 52 38.40 7.17 -42.08
CA SER A 52 37.80 8.38 -42.66
C SER A 52 36.57 8.34 -43.58
N GLY A 53 35.55 9.10 -43.20
CA GLY A 53 34.80 9.95 -44.15
C GLY A 53 33.29 9.98 -43.96
N CYS A 54 32.74 11.21 -43.92
CA CYS A 54 31.32 11.53 -44.14
C CYS A 54 30.29 10.75 -43.31
N GLY A 55 29.86 11.33 -42.18
CA GLY A 55 28.72 10.81 -41.41
C GLY A 55 27.41 10.86 -42.18
N GLY A 56 26.66 9.75 -42.15
CA GLY A 56 25.25 9.73 -42.54
C GLY A 56 24.35 10.29 -41.43
N PRO A 57 23.15 10.78 -41.77
CA PRO A 57 22.24 11.40 -40.81
C PRO A 57 21.73 10.41 -39.77
N SER A 58 21.38 10.91 -38.58
CA SER A 58 20.85 10.06 -37.50
C SER A 58 19.43 9.55 -37.82
N GLN A 59 18.97 8.53 -37.07
CA GLN A 59 17.60 8.02 -37.17
C GLN A 59 16.55 9.10 -36.81
N GLU A 60 16.94 10.12 -36.06
CA GLU A 60 16.14 11.28 -35.66
C GLU A 60 16.06 12.33 -36.79
N GLU A 61 17.13 12.53 -37.57
CA GLU A 61 17.12 13.35 -38.78
C GLU A 61 16.25 12.76 -39.90
N MET A 62 16.15 11.42 -39.99
CA MET A 62 15.22 10.77 -40.92
C MET A 62 13.75 11.08 -40.57
N LEU A 63 13.41 11.09 -39.28
CA LEU A 63 12.08 11.47 -38.79
C LEU A 63 11.80 12.97 -39.02
N MET A 64 12.78 13.84 -38.81
CA MET A 64 12.67 15.27 -39.13
C MET A 64 12.48 15.54 -40.63
N ARG A 65 13.12 14.75 -41.52
CA ARG A 65 12.86 14.79 -42.97
C ARG A 65 11.47 14.27 -43.36
N ALA A 66 10.92 13.29 -42.63
CA ALA A 66 9.56 12.80 -42.85
C ALA A 66 8.49 13.86 -42.47
N ALA A 67 8.77 14.71 -41.47
CA ALA A 67 7.86 15.77 -41.04
C ALA A 67 7.72 16.94 -42.06
N GLN A 68 8.70 17.14 -42.94
CA GLN A 68 8.75 18.30 -43.86
C GLN A 68 8.06 18.06 -45.23
N ARG A 69 6.83 17.55 -45.25
CA ARG A 69 5.97 17.54 -46.46
C ARG A 69 4.50 17.85 -46.16
N ARG A 70 4.09 19.12 -46.37
CA ARG A 70 2.68 19.53 -46.50
C ARG A 70 2.47 20.64 -47.53
N ARG A 71 2.31 20.26 -48.80
CA ARG A 71 1.28 20.77 -49.73
C ARG A 71 1.31 19.97 -51.03
N ALA A 72 0.17 19.90 -51.71
CA ALA A 72 0.06 19.41 -53.08
C ALA A 72 0.07 20.60 -54.06
N PRO A 73 0.68 20.46 -55.25
CA PRO A 73 0.41 21.28 -56.44
C PRO A 73 -0.67 20.62 -57.34
N ASP A 74 -1.01 21.29 -58.44
CA ASP A 74 -2.18 21.01 -59.30
C ASP A 74 -2.13 19.72 -60.14
N PRO A 75 -3.30 19.21 -60.59
CA PRO A 75 -3.42 17.97 -61.38
C PRO A 75 -3.24 18.21 -62.90
N SER A 76 -2.13 18.81 -63.33
CA SER A 76 -1.82 18.94 -64.76
C SER A 76 -0.33 19.17 -65.08
N GLU A 77 0.44 18.08 -65.25
CA GLU A 77 1.54 18.00 -66.24
C GLU A 77 2.12 16.56 -66.33
N THR A 78 2.53 16.17 -67.55
CA THR A 78 3.46 15.08 -67.97
C THR A 78 3.69 13.87 -67.04
N ALA A 79 3.41 12.60 -67.36
CA ALA A 79 3.53 11.82 -68.62
C ALA A 79 4.97 11.60 -69.14
N GLN A 80 5.26 10.40 -69.68
CA GLN A 80 6.54 9.84 -70.18
C GLN A 80 7.47 9.18 -69.14
N ALA A 81 8.35 8.27 -69.61
CA ALA A 81 9.17 7.30 -68.85
C ALA A 81 8.35 6.27 -68.03
N GLU A 82 7.82 5.17 -68.56
CA GLU A 82 8.21 4.32 -69.72
C GLU A 82 9.38 3.35 -69.44
N GLU A 83 9.06 2.06 -69.59
CA GLU A 83 9.86 0.82 -69.72
C GLU A 83 11.27 0.66 -69.08
N ALA A 84 11.37 -0.28 -68.12
CA ALA A 84 12.57 -1.09 -67.90
C ALA A 84 12.17 -2.56 -67.64
N ASN A 85 12.54 -3.46 -68.56
CA ASN A 85 11.92 -4.79 -68.74
C ASN A 85 12.91 -5.93 -68.40
N LYS A 86 12.51 -6.93 -67.59
CA LYS A 86 12.63 -8.39 -67.91
C LYS A 86 12.17 -9.39 -66.82
N GLU A 87 11.40 -10.36 -67.30
CA GLU A 87 11.05 -11.68 -66.72
C GLU A 87 12.22 -12.70 -66.90
N PRO A 88 12.20 -14.01 -66.49
CA PRO A 88 11.13 -14.99 -66.82
C PRO A 88 10.87 -16.24 -65.89
N THR A 89 9.85 -17.03 -66.27
CA THR A 89 9.62 -18.50 -66.02
C THR A 89 9.26 -18.99 -64.58
N LYS A 90 8.06 -19.58 -64.31
CA LYS A 90 7.44 -20.89 -64.68
C LYS A 90 7.91 -22.08 -63.80
N ALA A 91 7.07 -23.05 -63.34
CA ALA A 91 5.62 -23.34 -63.40
C ALA A 91 5.22 -24.24 -62.17
N SER A 92 4.08 -24.94 -61.99
CA SER A 92 2.90 -25.32 -62.81
C SER A 92 1.68 -25.76 -61.95
N GLN A 93 0.54 -26.03 -62.62
CA GLN A 93 -0.62 -26.96 -62.35
C GLN A 93 -0.98 -27.43 -60.90
N ALA A 94 -2.22 -27.31 -60.39
CA ALA A 94 -3.57 -27.78 -60.83
C ALA A 94 -3.89 -29.24 -60.41
N ALA A 95 -5.14 -29.67 -60.14
CA ALA A 95 -6.48 -29.05 -60.24
C ALA A 95 -7.21 -29.05 -58.85
N GLU A 96 -8.53 -29.12 -58.60
CA GLU A 96 -9.77 -29.34 -59.39
C GLU A 96 -11.03 -28.70 -58.71
N ALA A 97 -12.27 -29.08 -59.07
CA ALA A 97 -13.56 -28.48 -58.64
C ALA A 97 -14.71 -29.56 -58.67
N PRO A 98 -16.07 -29.30 -58.78
CA PRO A 98 -16.84 -28.08 -59.12
C PRO A 98 -18.23 -27.83 -58.44
N ASN A 99 -18.83 -26.67 -58.80
CA ASN A 99 -20.30 -26.36 -58.88
C ASN A 99 -21.12 -26.12 -57.56
N ASN A 100 -22.22 -25.35 -57.55
CA ASN A 100 -22.99 -24.69 -58.65
C ASN A 100 -23.75 -23.39 -58.22
N ARG A 101 -24.04 -22.52 -59.21
CA ARG A 101 -25.25 -21.66 -59.50
C ARG A 101 -26.38 -21.42 -58.45
N GLN A 102 -27.18 -20.33 -58.46
CA GLN A 102 -27.18 -18.98 -59.09
C GLN A 102 -28.41 -18.13 -58.58
N GLN A 103 -28.39 -16.81 -58.79
CA GLN A 103 -29.55 -15.88 -59.01
C GLN A 103 -30.51 -15.40 -57.87
N GLN A 104 -30.86 -14.10 -57.96
CA GLN A 104 -32.03 -13.38 -57.37
C GLN A 104 -33.23 -13.42 -58.38
N PRO A 105 -34.44 -12.79 -58.25
CA PRO A 105 -34.84 -11.66 -57.35
C PRO A 105 -36.34 -11.47 -56.87
N SER A 106 -36.52 -10.62 -55.84
CA SER A 106 -37.51 -9.50 -55.69
C SER A 106 -39.08 -9.62 -55.63
N VAL A 107 -39.67 -8.72 -54.80
CA VAL A 107 -41.02 -8.04 -54.83
C VAL A 107 -42.27 -8.58 -54.06
N ALA A 108 -42.48 -8.01 -52.86
CA ALA A 108 -43.70 -7.40 -52.23
C ALA A 108 -45.10 -8.08 -52.02
N SER A 109 -45.68 -7.75 -50.83
CA SER A 109 -47.11 -7.50 -50.51
C SER A 109 -48.08 -8.71 -50.41
N ASN A 110 -49.21 -8.71 -49.66
CA ASN A 110 -49.83 -7.73 -48.73
C ASN A 110 -50.88 -8.41 -47.81
N SER A 111 -51.07 -7.99 -46.54
CA SER A 111 -52.37 -8.01 -45.80
C SER A 111 -52.31 -7.44 -44.36
N ILE A 112 -53.48 -6.96 -43.88
CA ILE A 112 -53.82 -6.09 -42.70
C ILE A 112 -55.31 -6.41 -42.36
N PRO A 113 -55.95 -6.13 -41.17
CA PRO A 113 -55.59 -5.27 -40.00
C PRO A 113 -55.73 -5.93 -38.60
N GLY A 114 -55.53 -5.13 -37.54
CA GLY A 114 -56.07 -5.38 -36.19
C GLY A 114 -55.52 -4.41 -35.12
N ASP A 115 -56.34 -3.47 -34.63
CA ASP A 115 -55.99 -2.46 -33.60
C ASP A 115 -55.61 -3.10 -32.23
N ILE A 116 -54.98 -2.46 -31.23
CA ILE A 116 -55.18 -1.13 -30.58
C ILE A 116 -53.86 -0.76 -29.86
N ALA A 117 -53.40 0.49 -29.68
CA ALA A 117 -53.62 1.80 -30.33
C ALA A 117 -52.58 2.81 -29.77
N SER A 118 -52.38 3.98 -30.41
CA SER A 118 -51.43 5.03 -30.00
C SER A 118 -51.95 6.44 -30.31
N SER A 119 -51.73 7.44 -29.45
CA SER A 119 -51.75 8.91 -29.72
C SER A 119 -51.83 9.76 -28.43
N PRO A 120 -51.52 11.08 -28.45
CA PRO A 120 -50.61 11.81 -29.34
C PRO A 120 -49.67 12.80 -28.62
N ILE A 121 -48.77 13.42 -29.39
CA ILE A 121 -47.99 14.61 -28.99
C ILE A 121 -48.84 15.88 -29.17
N PRO A 122 -48.86 16.84 -28.21
CA PRO A 122 -49.35 18.19 -28.46
C PRO A 122 -48.27 19.09 -29.09
N GLN A 123 -48.58 19.76 -30.19
CA GLN A 123 -47.85 20.94 -30.66
C GLN A 123 -48.48 22.22 -30.07
N THR A 124 -47.69 23.28 -29.90
CA THR A 124 -48.19 24.64 -29.61
C THR A 124 -47.43 25.68 -30.43
N ASP A 125 -48.18 26.65 -30.99
CA ASP A 125 -47.67 27.72 -31.85
C ASP A 125 -47.07 28.92 -31.06
N PRO A 126 -46.25 29.77 -31.70
CA PRO A 126 -45.40 30.74 -31.00
C PRO A 126 -45.96 32.18 -30.95
N THR A 127 -46.07 32.76 -29.74
CA THR A 127 -46.08 34.23 -29.57
C THR A 127 -45.33 34.70 -28.31
N ALA A 128 -44.48 35.70 -28.53
CA ALA A 128 -43.57 36.40 -27.60
C ALA A 128 -43.96 36.54 -26.10
N ALA A 129 -43.03 36.11 -25.23
CA ALA A 129 -42.68 36.80 -23.98
C ALA A 129 -41.22 36.49 -23.60
N ASN A 130 -40.44 37.51 -23.20
CA ASN A 130 -39.04 37.32 -22.78
C ASN A 130 -38.96 36.67 -21.39
N SER A 131 -38.15 35.62 -21.27
CA SER A 131 -37.38 35.37 -20.05
C SER A 131 -36.10 34.59 -20.40
N ASP A 132 -34.93 35.17 -20.11
CA ASP A 132 -33.63 34.56 -20.37
C ASP A 132 -33.38 33.39 -19.42
N LYS A 133 -33.84 32.19 -19.79
CA LYS A 133 -33.39 30.94 -19.17
C LYS A 133 -31.95 30.65 -19.59
N LYS A 134 -31.01 31.37 -18.95
CA LYS A 134 -29.59 31.02 -18.86
C LYS A 134 -29.48 29.51 -18.55
N PRO A 135 -28.59 28.76 -19.23
CA PRO A 135 -28.46 27.32 -19.00
C PRO A 135 -28.25 27.04 -17.50
N ALA A 136 -29.08 26.16 -16.95
CA ALA A 136 -28.97 25.75 -15.55
C ALA A 136 -27.64 25.01 -15.35
N LEU A 137 -26.94 25.35 -14.27
CA LEU A 137 -25.69 24.68 -13.93
C LEU A 137 -25.98 23.30 -13.33
N SER A 138 -25.08 22.35 -13.59
CA SER A 138 -25.06 20.99 -13.07
C SER A 138 -25.03 20.91 -11.53
N ILE A 139 -24.55 21.98 -10.87
CA ILE A 139 -24.36 22.06 -9.43
C ILE A 139 -25.10 23.29 -8.84
N SER A 140 -25.77 23.07 -7.71
CA SER A 140 -26.46 24.07 -6.89
C SER A 140 -25.47 24.90 -6.04
N THR A 141 -25.93 26.03 -5.47
CA THR A 141 -25.05 26.81 -4.58
C THR A 141 -24.75 26.04 -3.30
N ILE A 142 -23.66 26.40 -2.62
CA ILE A 142 -23.31 25.80 -1.33
C ILE A 142 -24.35 26.12 -0.24
N ASP A 143 -25.04 27.25 -0.35
CA ASP A 143 -26.16 27.63 0.52
C ASP A 143 -27.35 26.65 0.38
N GLU A 144 -27.54 26.08 -0.82
CA GLU A 144 -28.56 25.08 -1.15
C GLU A 144 -28.12 23.63 -0.81
N ARG A 145 -26.84 23.44 -0.42
CA ARG A 145 -26.22 22.13 -0.11
C ARG A 145 -25.77 21.99 1.36
N GLN A 146 -26.26 22.86 2.25
CA GLN A 146 -26.00 22.75 3.68
C GLN A 146 -26.57 21.44 4.24
N PRO A 147 -25.88 20.76 5.18
CA PRO A 147 -26.40 19.54 5.80
C PRO A 147 -27.62 19.87 6.68
N THR A 148 -28.66 19.05 6.61
CA THR A 148 -29.92 19.25 7.37
C THR A 148 -29.79 18.95 8.87
N THR A 149 -28.70 18.28 9.27
CA THR A 149 -28.34 17.95 10.65
C THR A 149 -26.84 18.20 10.85
N ALA A 150 -26.44 18.55 12.08
CA ALA A 150 -25.02 18.71 12.41
C ALA A 150 -24.28 17.36 12.31
N LEU A 151 -23.17 17.32 11.57
CA LEU A 151 -22.45 16.08 11.28
C LEU A 151 -21.55 15.63 12.43
N ASP A 152 -21.54 14.33 12.70
CA ASP A 152 -20.62 13.73 13.68
C ASP A 152 -19.16 13.68 13.16
N LYS A 153 -18.23 13.21 13.99
CA LYS A 153 -16.81 13.11 13.60
C LYS A 153 -16.54 12.03 12.55
N THR A 154 -17.32 10.96 12.55
CA THR A 154 -17.28 9.82 11.62
C THR A 154 -17.76 10.22 10.23
N GLU A 155 -18.87 10.95 10.16
CA GLU A 155 -19.45 11.48 8.93
C GLU A 155 -18.51 12.47 8.25
N ARG A 156 -17.97 13.43 9.02
CA ARG A 156 -17.00 14.41 8.51
C ARG A 156 -15.72 13.74 8.00
N ARG A 157 -15.19 12.75 8.74
CA ARG A 157 -14.07 11.91 8.30
C ARG A 157 -14.34 11.19 6.99
N LYS A 158 -15.52 10.58 6.82
CA LYS A 158 -15.91 9.86 5.60
C LYS A 158 -16.09 10.77 4.39
N ILE A 159 -16.62 11.99 4.59
CA ILE A 159 -16.71 13.00 3.54
C ILE A 159 -15.30 13.45 3.14
N ALA A 160 -14.41 13.76 4.11
CA ALA A 160 -13.04 14.16 3.84
C ALA A 160 -12.25 13.09 3.06
N GLN A 161 -12.39 11.81 3.43
CA GLN A 161 -11.83 10.67 2.70
C GLN A 161 -12.35 10.63 1.25
N LYS A 162 -13.66 10.60 1.05
CA LYS A 162 -14.27 10.56 -0.30
C LYS A 162 -13.83 11.77 -1.15
N ASN A 163 -13.69 12.93 -0.53
CA ASN A 163 -13.28 14.15 -1.19
C ASN A 163 -11.82 14.06 -1.67
N ILE A 164 -10.88 13.64 -0.82
CA ILE A 164 -9.48 13.49 -1.25
C ILE A 164 -9.28 12.36 -2.27
N GLU A 165 -10.02 11.25 -2.13
CA GLU A 165 -10.12 10.19 -3.15
C GLU A 165 -10.54 10.77 -4.50
N THR A 166 -11.64 11.54 -4.53
CA THR A 166 -12.19 12.13 -5.75
C THR A 166 -11.21 13.13 -6.40
N ILE A 167 -10.55 13.99 -5.61
CA ILE A 167 -9.56 14.93 -6.12
C ILE A 167 -8.33 14.19 -6.67
N ALA A 168 -7.82 13.18 -5.95
CA ALA A 168 -6.64 12.42 -6.38
C ALA A 168 -6.91 11.65 -7.68
N THR A 169 -8.10 11.04 -7.82
CA THR A 169 -8.55 10.42 -9.08
C THR A 169 -8.62 11.43 -10.22
N ALA A 170 -9.21 12.61 -10.00
CA ALA A 170 -9.34 13.65 -11.03
C ALA A 170 -7.97 14.22 -11.45
N LEU A 171 -7.05 14.44 -10.50
CA LEU A 171 -5.66 14.84 -10.76
C LEU A 171 -4.91 13.79 -11.59
N LEU A 172 -5.11 12.50 -11.28
CA LEU A 172 -4.53 11.41 -12.04
C LEU A 172 -5.12 11.31 -13.46
N GLN A 173 -6.42 11.53 -13.65
CA GLN A 173 -7.02 11.54 -14.99
C GLN A 173 -6.50 12.71 -15.84
N HIS A 174 -6.38 13.93 -15.27
CA HIS A 174 -5.70 15.04 -15.94
C HIS A 174 -4.26 14.68 -16.33
N PHE A 175 -3.56 13.94 -15.46
CA PHE A 175 -2.21 13.45 -15.76
C PHE A 175 -2.21 12.39 -16.88
N VAL A 176 -3.16 11.46 -16.91
CA VAL A 176 -3.32 10.47 -17.98
C VAL A 176 -3.56 11.15 -19.32
N ASP A 177 -4.44 12.15 -19.38
CA ASP A 177 -4.82 12.84 -20.61
C ASP A 177 -3.69 13.75 -21.14
N THR A 178 -3.10 14.58 -20.26
CA THR A 178 -2.15 15.64 -20.68
C THR A 178 -0.67 15.26 -20.51
N LYS A 179 -0.39 14.09 -19.89
CA LYS A 179 0.94 13.61 -19.44
C LYS A 179 1.64 14.58 -18.47
N ARG A 180 0.85 15.33 -17.71
CA ARG A 180 1.26 16.41 -16.79
C ARG A 180 0.19 16.63 -15.71
N PHE A 181 0.59 17.04 -14.52
CA PHE A 181 -0.37 17.63 -13.58
C PHE A 181 -0.79 19.05 -14.02
N PRO A 182 -1.93 19.57 -13.54
CA PRO A 182 -2.30 20.96 -13.80
C PRO A 182 -1.24 21.92 -13.23
N GLN A 183 -1.12 23.10 -13.86
CA GLN A 183 -0.42 24.23 -13.23
C GLN A 183 -1.18 24.64 -11.97
N ALA A 184 -0.46 24.88 -10.87
CA ALA A 184 -1.04 25.35 -9.60
C ALA A 184 -1.89 26.63 -9.80
N ASN A 185 -1.52 27.47 -10.76
CA ASN A 185 -2.31 28.61 -11.19
C ASN A 185 -2.27 28.84 -12.70
N ALA A 186 -3.45 29.08 -13.28
CA ALA A 186 -3.60 29.68 -14.60
C ALA A 186 -3.10 31.15 -14.56
N ARG A 187 -2.64 31.66 -15.71
CA ARG A 187 -2.09 33.01 -15.83
C ARG A 187 -2.56 33.71 -17.09
N ASN A 188 -2.72 35.03 -17.01
CA ASN A 188 -3.06 35.85 -18.18
C ASN A 188 -1.82 36.30 -18.97
N SER A 189 -2.02 37.07 -20.04
CA SER A 189 -0.96 37.62 -20.92
C SER A 189 0.12 38.40 -20.18
N ASN A 190 -0.18 38.92 -18.99
CA ASN A 190 0.73 39.74 -18.18
C ASN A 190 1.44 38.89 -17.11
N ASN A 191 1.39 37.56 -17.23
CA ASN A 191 1.95 36.57 -16.30
C ASN A 191 1.39 36.64 -14.86
N LEU A 192 0.23 37.29 -14.67
CA LEU A 192 -0.44 37.37 -13.38
C LEU A 192 -1.29 36.11 -13.12
N PRO A 193 -1.21 35.48 -11.92
CA PRO A 193 -2.11 34.40 -11.53
C PRO A 193 -3.58 34.82 -11.56
N THR A 194 -4.41 34.03 -12.23
CA THR A 194 -5.85 34.31 -12.39
C THR A 194 -6.71 33.35 -11.58
N LEU A 195 -6.59 32.05 -11.84
CA LEU A 195 -7.43 31.00 -11.27
C LEU A 195 -6.62 29.82 -10.74
N SER A 196 -7.14 29.21 -9.67
CA SER A 196 -6.72 27.94 -9.05
C SER A 196 -6.71 26.76 -10.04
N TRP A 197 -5.75 25.84 -9.87
CA TRP A 197 -5.73 24.53 -10.56
C TRP A 197 -7.05 23.77 -10.45
N ARG A 198 -7.78 23.97 -9.34
CA ARG A 198 -9.08 23.34 -9.05
C ARG A 198 -10.16 23.70 -10.08
N VAL A 199 -10.04 24.85 -10.73
CA VAL A 199 -10.93 25.27 -11.83
C VAL A 199 -10.60 24.50 -13.11
N SER A 200 -9.33 24.36 -13.46
CA SER A 200 -8.88 23.54 -14.60
C SER A 200 -9.23 22.06 -14.47
N LEU A 201 -9.48 21.59 -13.24
CA LEU A 201 -9.86 20.21 -12.95
C LEU A 201 -11.37 19.94 -13.03
N LEU A 202 -12.22 20.96 -13.17
CA LEU A 202 -13.68 20.82 -13.21
C LEU A 202 -14.21 19.81 -14.26
N PRO A 203 -13.65 19.69 -15.48
CA PRO A 203 -14.08 18.63 -16.42
C PRO A 203 -13.90 17.22 -15.85
N TYR A 204 -12.82 16.97 -15.13
CA TYR A 204 -12.52 15.68 -14.50
C TYR A 204 -13.36 15.40 -13.25
N LEU A 205 -14.24 16.36 -12.88
CA LEU A 205 -15.29 16.22 -11.86
C LEU A 205 -16.71 16.19 -12.47
N GLY A 206 -16.84 16.17 -13.81
CA GLY A 206 -18.13 16.19 -14.52
C GLY A 206 -18.83 17.55 -14.52
N LEU A 207 -18.08 18.65 -14.38
CA LEU A 207 -18.58 20.03 -14.24
C LEU A 207 -18.13 20.93 -15.41
N GLU A 208 -18.16 20.41 -16.65
CA GLU A 208 -17.73 21.13 -17.85
C GLU A 208 -18.59 22.36 -18.16
N ASP A 209 -19.84 22.40 -17.71
CA ASP A 209 -20.77 23.52 -17.90
C ASP A 209 -20.45 24.70 -16.97
N LEU A 210 -20.05 24.41 -15.72
CA LEU A 210 -19.48 25.37 -14.78
C LEU A 210 -18.10 25.84 -15.25
N HIS A 211 -17.25 24.92 -15.71
CA HIS A 211 -15.92 25.24 -16.27
C HIS A 211 -16.01 26.28 -17.39
N LYS A 212 -17.00 26.15 -18.28
CA LYS A 212 -17.26 27.10 -19.39
C LYS A 212 -17.73 28.49 -18.95
N GLN A 213 -18.11 28.71 -17.68
CA GLN A 213 -18.46 30.04 -17.16
C GLN A 213 -17.22 30.86 -16.73
N PHE A 214 -16.08 30.20 -16.48
CA PHE A 214 -14.87 30.86 -15.95
C PHE A 214 -14.09 31.61 -17.03
N ASP A 215 -13.80 32.88 -16.76
CA ASP A 215 -12.94 33.74 -17.56
C ASP A 215 -11.49 33.62 -17.08
N PHE A 216 -10.72 32.72 -17.69
CA PHE A 216 -9.32 32.47 -17.35
C PHE A 216 -8.38 33.69 -17.51
N SER A 217 -8.82 34.77 -18.17
CA SER A 217 -8.05 36.01 -18.30
C SER A 217 -8.13 36.90 -17.04
N LYS A 218 -9.14 36.70 -16.19
CA LYS A 218 -9.46 37.53 -15.02
C LYS A 218 -9.13 36.84 -13.69
N PRO A 219 -8.74 37.60 -12.65
CA PRO A 219 -8.63 37.07 -11.29
C PRO A 219 -9.92 36.42 -10.78
N TRP A 220 -9.75 35.40 -9.94
CA TRP A 220 -10.82 34.69 -9.21
C TRP A 220 -11.85 35.59 -8.49
N ASN A 221 -11.43 36.77 -8.04
CA ASN A 221 -12.25 37.73 -7.28
C ASN A 221 -12.86 38.87 -8.13
N VAL A 222 -12.84 38.75 -9.46
CA VAL A 222 -13.43 39.70 -10.42
C VAL A 222 -14.52 38.99 -11.23
N GLU A 223 -15.56 39.70 -11.67
CA GLU A 223 -16.67 39.09 -12.44
C GLU A 223 -16.26 38.68 -13.88
N PRO A 224 -16.71 37.51 -14.39
CA PRO A 224 -17.74 36.63 -13.81
C PRO A 224 -17.24 35.66 -12.72
N ASN A 225 -15.92 35.50 -12.56
CA ASN A 225 -15.33 34.46 -11.70
C ASN A 225 -15.78 34.59 -10.24
N LYS A 226 -15.93 35.82 -9.74
CA LYS A 226 -16.36 36.10 -8.36
C LYS A 226 -17.76 35.53 -8.05
N SER A 227 -18.74 35.69 -8.94
CA SER A 227 -20.10 35.16 -8.73
C SER A 227 -20.19 33.63 -8.86
N LEU A 228 -19.12 32.96 -9.30
CA LEU A 228 -19.05 31.50 -9.43
C LEU A 228 -18.53 30.77 -8.17
N LEU A 229 -17.93 31.47 -7.19
CA LEU A 229 -17.36 30.83 -5.98
C LEU A 229 -18.36 29.95 -5.22
N LYS A 230 -19.63 30.35 -5.18
CA LYS A 230 -20.73 29.63 -4.51
C LYS A 230 -21.07 28.26 -5.13
N TYR A 231 -20.58 27.98 -6.34
CA TYR A 231 -20.72 26.69 -7.02
C TYR A 231 -19.51 25.78 -6.75
N ILE A 232 -19.03 25.74 -5.50
CA ILE A 232 -17.91 24.88 -5.09
C ILE A 232 -18.28 23.40 -5.29
N PRO A 233 -17.51 22.63 -6.08
CA PRO A 233 -17.68 21.17 -6.21
C PRO A 233 -17.65 20.45 -4.85
N ASP A 234 -18.53 19.46 -4.65
CA ASP A 234 -18.61 18.69 -3.40
C ASP A 234 -17.25 18.15 -2.94
N ALA A 235 -16.42 17.69 -3.90
CA ALA A 235 -15.07 17.18 -3.66
C ALA A 235 -14.12 18.21 -3.02
N TYR A 236 -14.36 19.51 -3.17
CA TYR A 236 -13.56 20.57 -2.53
C TYR A 236 -14.19 21.11 -1.24
N VAL A 237 -15.44 20.77 -0.92
CA VAL A 237 -16.13 21.28 0.27
C VAL A 237 -15.47 20.75 1.54
N SER A 238 -15.27 21.63 2.52
CA SER A 238 -14.89 21.21 3.86
C SER A 238 -16.10 20.67 4.63
N PRO A 239 -16.04 19.43 5.17
CA PRO A 239 -17.10 18.91 6.01
C PRO A 239 -17.16 19.59 7.40
N GLU A 240 -16.20 20.45 7.74
CA GLU A 240 -16.23 21.29 8.95
C GLU A 240 -17.06 22.56 8.78
N ARG A 241 -17.13 23.11 7.55
CA ARG A 241 -17.60 24.49 7.31
C ARG A 241 -18.73 24.65 6.29
N PHE A 242 -18.82 23.77 5.29
CA PHE A 242 -19.76 23.91 4.16
C PHE A 242 -19.78 25.32 3.56
N ASP A 243 -18.60 25.90 3.31
CA ASP A 243 -18.41 27.25 2.75
C ASP A 243 -17.75 27.21 1.35
N THR A 244 -17.40 28.38 0.82
CA THR A 244 -16.69 28.49 -0.47
C THR A 244 -15.17 28.28 -0.37
N ASN A 245 -14.66 27.90 0.80
CA ASN A 245 -13.24 27.65 1.02
C ASN A 245 -12.96 26.14 1.00
N THR A 246 -11.71 25.77 0.78
CA THR A 246 -11.28 24.37 0.70
C THR A 246 -10.01 24.13 1.51
N ASN A 247 -9.94 22.94 2.12
CA ASN A 247 -8.79 22.44 2.88
C ASN A 247 -7.86 21.58 2.00
N PHE A 248 -8.26 21.24 0.78
CA PHE A 248 -7.49 20.33 -0.07
C PHE A 248 -6.45 21.14 -0.88
N LEU A 249 -5.24 21.29 -0.34
CA LEU A 249 -4.17 22.15 -0.88
C LEU A 249 -2.98 21.36 -1.42
N LEU A 250 -2.35 21.88 -2.48
CA LEU A 250 -1.08 21.38 -3.00
C LEU A 250 0.09 21.95 -2.18
N PRO A 251 1.22 21.24 -2.01
CA PRO A 251 2.45 21.83 -1.51
C PRO A 251 3.08 22.72 -2.60
N ALA A 252 3.17 24.03 -2.34
CA ALA A 252 3.48 25.08 -3.33
C ALA A 252 4.81 25.85 -3.11
N GLY A 253 5.62 25.44 -2.12
CA GLY A 253 6.97 25.94 -1.88
C GLY A 253 7.98 25.56 -2.98
N LYS A 254 9.11 26.28 -3.03
CA LYS A 254 10.11 26.23 -4.12
C LYS A 254 10.60 24.82 -4.52
N TYR A 255 10.77 23.93 -3.54
CA TYR A 255 11.36 22.60 -3.71
C TYR A 255 10.32 21.47 -3.85
N PHE A 256 9.03 21.82 -3.92
CA PHE A 256 7.94 20.87 -4.08
C PHE A 256 7.52 20.76 -5.54
N ILE A 257 6.79 19.70 -5.90
CA ILE A 257 6.45 19.40 -7.30
C ILE A 257 5.66 20.51 -8.01
N PHE A 258 4.86 21.31 -7.29
CA PHE A 258 4.11 22.46 -7.82
C PHE A 258 4.81 23.81 -7.57
N GLY A 259 5.99 23.81 -6.95
CA GLY A 259 6.80 24.99 -6.68
C GLY A 259 7.08 25.81 -7.93
N GLU A 260 7.22 27.13 -7.79
CA GLU A 260 7.53 28.06 -8.90
C GLU A 260 6.51 28.02 -10.08
N ASN A 261 5.33 27.43 -9.89
CA ASN A 261 4.36 27.07 -10.95
C ASN A 261 4.97 26.13 -12.01
N ARG A 262 5.87 25.23 -11.59
CA ARG A 262 6.36 24.08 -12.37
C ARG A 262 5.16 23.25 -12.85
N VAL A 263 5.39 22.49 -13.94
CA VAL A 263 4.40 21.57 -14.52
C VAL A 263 4.92 20.15 -14.37
N PRO A 264 4.74 19.52 -13.20
CA PRO A 264 5.40 18.25 -12.89
C PRO A 264 4.91 17.13 -13.81
N ARG A 265 5.86 16.26 -14.17
CA ARG A 265 5.71 15.09 -15.03
C ARG A 265 6.46 13.93 -14.37
N GLU A 266 6.18 12.69 -14.78
CA GLU A 266 6.89 11.48 -14.31
C GLU A 266 8.42 11.64 -14.30
N LYS A 267 8.99 12.21 -15.38
CA LYS A 267 10.44 12.46 -15.53
C LYS A 267 10.99 13.67 -14.75
N THR A 268 10.16 14.40 -14.02
CA THR A 268 10.56 15.59 -13.23
C THR A 268 10.15 15.46 -11.77
N VAL A 269 9.93 14.22 -11.30
CA VAL A 269 9.76 13.87 -9.88
C VAL A 269 10.81 12.80 -9.63
N GLU A 270 12.00 13.19 -9.20
CA GLU A 270 13.20 12.34 -9.30
C GLU A 270 13.18 11.16 -8.34
N ASP A 271 12.53 11.32 -7.18
CA ASP A 271 12.26 10.28 -6.20
C ASP A 271 11.09 9.36 -6.63
N GLY A 272 10.39 9.74 -7.70
CA GLY A 272 9.30 8.99 -8.32
C GLY A 272 7.93 9.32 -7.75
N MET A 273 6.91 9.34 -8.62
CA MET A 273 5.52 9.71 -8.28
C MET A 273 4.92 8.88 -7.13
N GLY A 274 5.42 7.67 -6.88
CA GLY A 274 5.00 6.85 -5.74
C GLY A 274 5.49 7.36 -4.38
N ASN A 275 6.59 8.12 -4.32
CA ASN A 275 7.28 8.55 -3.08
C ASN A 275 7.10 10.04 -2.75
N THR A 276 6.37 10.80 -3.57
CA THR A 276 6.12 12.24 -3.33
C THR A 276 4.62 12.49 -3.08
N ILE A 277 4.30 13.26 -2.04
CA ILE A 277 2.95 13.74 -1.69
C ILE A 277 2.60 14.94 -2.57
N MET A 278 1.41 14.91 -3.18
CA MET A 278 0.91 15.96 -4.07
C MET A 278 -0.20 16.84 -3.47
N LEU A 279 -0.87 16.39 -2.41
CA LEU A 279 -2.09 17.02 -1.88
C LEU A 279 -2.23 16.72 -0.38
N PHE A 280 -2.70 17.70 0.40
CA PHE A 280 -3.05 17.58 1.82
C PHE A 280 -4.46 18.07 2.10
N GLU A 281 -5.12 17.50 3.12
CA GLU A 281 -6.11 18.21 3.93
C GLU A 281 -5.37 19.08 4.96
N VAL A 282 -5.60 20.39 4.92
CA VAL A 282 -5.00 21.38 5.85
C VAL A 282 -5.97 21.82 6.94
N ASN A 283 -5.45 22.37 8.03
CA ASN A 283 -6.23 22.94 9.13
C ASN A 283 -7.00 24.20 8.67
N ASP A 284 -8.10 24.53 9.35
CA ASP A 284 -9.06 25.54 8.86
C ASP A 284 -8.48 26.96 8.74
N GLU A 285 -7.46 27.32 9.52
CA GLU A 285 -6.74 28.61 9.39
C GLU A 285 -6.06 28.77 8.01
N TYR A 286 -5.71 27.66 7.35
CA TYR A 286 -5.01 27.63 6.07
C TYR A 286 -5.97 27.51 4.87
N ALA A 287 -7.28 27.34 5.11
CA ALA A 287 -8.27 27.14 4.05
C ALA A 287 -8.40 28.37 3.12
N VAL A 288 -8.53 28.14 1.82
CA VAL A 288 -8.62 29.23 0.81
C VAL A 288 -9.89 29.12 -0.03
N PRO A 289 -10.43 30.24 -0.56
CA PRO A 289 -11.50 30.20 -1.56
C PRO A 289 -11.06 29.33 -2.74
N TRP A 290 -11.85 28.31 -3.11
CA TRP A 290 -11.37 27.23 -4.00
C TRP A 290 -10.89 27.69 -5.39
N THR A 291 -11.37 28.84 -5.88
CA THR A 291 -10.98 29.47 -7.15
C THR A 291 -9.71 30.33 -7.05
N LYS A 292 -9.26 30.70 -5.84
CA LYS A 292 -8.09 31.54 -5.59
C LYS A 292 -6.80 30.80 -6.01
N PRO A 293 -5.91 31.40 -6.82
CA PRO A 293 -4.60 30.82 -7.16
C PRO A 293 -3.64 30.91 -5.95
N SER A 294 -3.85 30.05 -4.95
CA SER A 294 -3.18 30.03 -3.65
C SER A 294 -3.26 28.61 -3.09
N ASP A 295 -2.15 28.12 -2.57
CA ASP A 295 -1.97 26.75 -2.07
C ASP A 295 -0.96 26.76 -0.90
N LEU A 296 -0.62 25.60 -0.32
CA LEU A 296 0.16 25.51 0.92
C LEU A 296 1.64 25.87 0.71
N ASN A 297 2.04 27.06 1.14
CA ASN A 297 3.43 27.54 1.09
C ASN A 297 4.16 27.34 2.43
N ALA A 298 4.14 26.11 2.95
CA ALA A 298 4.99 25.71 4.06
C ALA A 298 6.43 25.50 3.56
N THR A 299 7.41 26.28 4.04
CA THR A 299 8.81 26.20 3.59
C THR A 299 9.73 25.46 4.55
N THR A 300 9.20 25.05 5.71
CA THR A 300 9.87 24.24 6.73
C THR A 300 8.93 23.18 7.28
N SER A 301 9.47 22.11 7.88
CA SER A 301 8.67 21.06 8.53
C SER A 301 7.73 21.59 9.61
N LYS A 302 8.17 22.60 10.38
CA LYS A 302 7.34 23.29 11.37
C LYS A 302 6.17 24.09 10.77
N GLU A 303 6.36 24.69 9.60
CA GLU A 303 5.26 25.40 8.90
C GLU A 303 4.26 24.43 8.28
N LEU A 304 4.70 23.20 7.96
CA LEU A 304 3.83 22.13 7.49
C LEU A 304 3.06 21.49 8.65
N ASP A 305 3.73 21.28 9.79
CA ASP A 305 3.18 20.75 11.04
C ASP A 305 1.97 21.58 11.53
N ALA A 306 2.13 22.90 11.64
CA ALA A 306 1.06 23.82 12.01
C ALA A 306 -0.10 23.85 11.00
N ALA A 307 0.13 23.42 9.76
CA ALA A 307 -0.86 23.46 8.69
C ALA A 307 -1.71 22.20 8.55
N ILE A 308 -1.42 21.10 9.26
CA ILE A 308 -2.12 19.82 9.09
C ILE A 308 -2.49 19.14 10.42
N GLY A 309 -3.34 18.12 10.36
CA GLY A 309 -3.52 17.14 11.44
C GLY A 309 -4.54 17.47 12.54
N GLU A 310 -5.08 18.69 12.62
CA GLU A 310 -6.08 19.05 13.65
C GLU A 310 -7.49 18.51 13.35
N LEU A 311 -7.83 18.35 12.07
CA LEU A 311 -9.21 18.05 11.65
C LEU A 311 -9.63 16.58 11.87
N ARG A 312 -8.69 15.64 12.06
CA ARG A 312 -8.98 14.19 12.16
C ARG A 312 -8.22 13.60 13.35
N GLU A 313 -8.92 12.86 14.21
CA GLU A 313 -8.41 12.38 15.52
C GLU A 313 -7.20 11.40 15.48
N ASN A 314 -6.64 11.12 14.30
CA ASN A 314 -5.51 10.20 14.11
C ASN A 314 -4.47 10.71 13.09
N GLY A 315 -4.55 11.95 12.61
CA GLY A 315 -3.62 12.51 11.62
C GLY A 315 -4.27 13.40 10.55
N THR A 316 -3.69 13.46 9.35
CA THR A 316 -4.29 14.15 8.19
C THR A 316 -4.46 13.25 6.98
N PHE A 317 -5.45 13.53 6.15
CA PHE A 317 -5.55 12.95 4.81
C PHE A 317 -4.57 13.64 3.85
N ALA A 318 -3.89 12.84 3.03
CA ALA A 318 -3.04 13.32 1.93
C ALA A 318 -3.20 12.42 0.70
N ALA A 319 -2.59 12.79 -0.42
CA ALA A 319 -2.46 11.90 -1.58
C ALA A 319 -1.05 11.94 -2.18
N TRP A 320 -0.55 10.77 -2.56
CA TRP A 320 0.69 10.59 -3.31
C TRP A 320 0.51 11.02 -4.77
N ALA A 321 1.58 11.44 -5.43
CA ALA A 321 1.60 11.80 -6.85
C ALA A 321 1.31 10.60 -7.78
N SER A 322 1.21 9.38 -7.25
CA SER A 322 0.66 8.19 -7.92
C SER A 322 -0.87 8.20 -8.00
N GLY A 323 -1.55 9.18 -7.40
CA GLY A 323 -3.01 9.24 -7.25
C GLY A 323 -3.54 8.43 -6.07
N LEU A 324 -2.67 7.76 -5.30
CA LEU A 324 -3.05 6.97 -4.12
C LEU A 324 -3.31 7.89 -2.91
N PRO A 325 -4.52 7.93 -2.32
CA PRO A 325 -4.77 8.65 -1.08
C PRO A 325 -4.20 7.89 0.13
N VAL A 326 -3.90 8.60 1.22
CA VAL A 326 -3.24 8.06 2.43
C VAL A 326 -3.72 8.80 3.68
N LEU A 327 -3.74 8.13 4.84
CA LEU A 327 -3.89 8.78 6.13
C LEU A 327 -2.51 8.90 6.81
N LEU A 328 -1.92 10.08 6.73
CA LEU A 328 -0.66 10.39 7.42
C LEU A 328 -0.94 10.49 8.91
N SER A 329 -0.39 9.58 9.71
CA SER A 329 -0.69 9.53 11.14
C SER A 329 -0.11 10.73 11.89
N SER A 330 -0.82 11.22 12.91
CA SER A 330 -0.32 12.23 13.85
C SER A 330 0.90 11.79 14.68
N SER A 331 1.34 10.53 14.55
CA SER A 331 2.57 10.00 15.14
C SER A 331 3.76 9.93 14.16
N LEU A 332 3.68 10.59 13.01
CA LEU A 332 4.80 10.72 12.06
C LEU A 332 5.60 11.98 12.38
N ASN A 333 6.93 11.96 12.23
CA ASN A 333 7.71 13.19 12.34
C ASN A 333 7.37 14.12 11.16
N SER A 334 7.05 15.37 11.45
CA SER A 334 6.80 16.44 10.49
C SER A 334 7.97 16.65 9.51
N ASP A 335 9.22 16.34 9.90
CA ASP A 335 10.37 16.30 8.98
C ASP A 335 10.24 15.21 7.90
N GLN A 336 9.68 14.04 8.24
CA GLN A 336 9.46 12.95 7.27
C GLN A 336 8.30 13.28 6.33
N ILE A 337 7.22 13.89 6.84
CA ILE A 337 6.13 14.37 6.01
C ILE A 337 6.63 15.48 5.07
N PHE A 338 7.47 16.39 5.57
CA PHE A 338 8.08 17.46 4.78
C PHE A 338 9.00 16.91 3.68
N ALA A 339 9.88 15.96 4.01
CA ALA A 339 10.72 15.28 3.02
C ALA A 339 9.88 14.64 1.90
N ALA A 340 8.79 13.96 2.27
CA ALA A 340 7.85 13.40 1.29
C ALA A 340 7.13 14.44 0.40
N THR A 341 7.26 15.75 0.63
CA THR A 341 6.76 16.80 -0.29
C THR A 341 7.80 17.29 -1.31
N THR A 342 9.07 16.90 -1.15
CA THR A 342 10.15 17.20 -2.09
C THR A 342 10.17 16.23 -3.28
N HIS A 343 11.08 16.45 -4.24
CA HIS A 343 11.14 15.70 -5.50
C HIS A 343 12.52 15.70 -6.18
N GLU A 344 13.56 16.14 -5.44
CA GLU A 344 14.92 16.32 -5.93
C GLU A 344 15.81 15.28 -5.25
N LYS A 345 16.55 14.48 -6.04
CA LYS A 345 17.11 13.20 -5.59
C LYS A 345 18.23 13.32 -4.56
N GLY A 346 17.86 13.39 -3.28
CA GLY A 346 18.80 13.48 -2.16
C GLY A 346 18.29 12.96 -0.81
N GLU A 347 17.00 12.70 -0.66
CA GLU A 347 16.39 12.31 0.62
C GLU A 347 16.21 10.78 0.71
N ALA A 348 16.33 10.23 1.92
CA ALA A 348 16.41 8.77 2.14
C ALA A 348 15.05 8.08 2.33
N LEU A 349 13.95 8.81 2.18
CA LEU A 349 12.59 8.37 2.52
C LEU A 349 11.93 7.65 1.34
N ARG A 350 11.20 6.57 1.61
CA ARG A 350 10.32 5.87 0.66
C ARG A 350 8.89 5.94 1.14
N ALA A 351 7.92 5.80 0.23
CA ALA A 351 6.50 5.81 0.59
C ALA A 351 6.17 4.76 1.66
N GLY A 352 6.75 3.56 1.57
CA GLY A 352 6.54 2.49 2.55
C GLY A 352 6.95 2.84 3.98
N ASP A 353 7.80 3.85 4.18
CA ASP A 353 8.28 4.26 5.50
C ASP A 353 7.24 5.14 6.26
N ILE A 354 6.28 5.75 5.55
CA ILE A 354 5.23 6.61 6.14
C ILE A 354 3.80 6.30 5.67
N HIS A 355 3.62 5.42 4.67
CA HIS A 355 2.30 5.07 4.14
C HIS A 355 1.50 4.23 5.14
N ARG A 356 0.24 4.63 5.37
CA ARG A 356 -0.78 3.78 5.99
C ARG A 356 -2.04 3.80 5.13
N ASP A 357 -2.55 2.62 4.80
CA ASP A 357 -3.84 2.45 4.14
C ASP A 357 -4.93 3.24 4.86
N ILE A 358 -5.92 3.74 4.12
CA ILE A 358 -7.13 4.34 4.72
C ILE A 358 -8.09 3.22 5.17
N ALA A 359 -7.61 2.41 6.12
CA ALA A 359 -8.34 1.31 6.72
C ALA A 359 -9.18 1.82 7.90
N GLU A 360 -10.47 2.08 7.69
CA GLU A 360 -11.43 1.90 8.77
C GLU A 360 -11.64 0.40 9.00
N PRO A 361 -11.54 -0.02 10.27
CA PRO A 361 -12.67 -0.72 10.85
C PRO A 361 -13.29 0.16 11.93
N VAL A 362 -14.28 0.97 11.55
CA VAL A 362 -15.28 1.44 12.51
C VAL A 362 -16.02 0.21 12.99
N PHE A 363 -15.57 -0.33 14.12
CA PHE A 363 -16.40 -1.18 14.95
C PHE A 363 -17.57 -0.32 15.42
N LEU A 364 -18.68 -0.41 14.69
CA LEU A 364 -19.97 0.04 15.17
C LEU A 364 -20.20 -0.65 16.52
N LYS A 365 -20.12 0.11 17.61
CA LYS A 365 -20.86 -0.24 18.81
C LYS A 365 -22.32 -0.18 18.43
N LEU A 366 -22.89 -1.34 18.16
CA LEU A 366 -24.31 -1.55 18.32
C LEU A 366 -24.57 -1.39 19.82
N ASP A 367 -24.99 -0.20 20.23
CA ASP A 367 -25.50 0.02 21.58
C ASP A 367 -26.78 -0.84 21.70
N PRO A 368 -26.81 -1.84 22.60
CA PRO A 368 -28.00 -2.63 22.82
C PRO A 368 -29.02 -1.84 23.66
N GLU A 369 -30.28 -2.28 23.59
CA GLU A 369 -31.40 -1.87 24.45
C GLU A 369 -32.10 -0.53 24.11
N SER A 370 -33.08 -0.64 23.21
CA SER A 370 -34.43 -0.13 23.49
C SER A 370 -35.42 -1.31 23.47
N ASP A 371 -36.33 -1.33 24.45
CA ASP A 371 -37.32 -2.39 24.76
C ASP A 371 -36.70 -3.80 25.03
N GLN A 372 -36.83 -4.42 26.21
CA GLN A 372 -37.99 -4.47 27.11
C GLN A 372 -37.61 -4.50 28.61
N MET A 373 -38.63 -4.52 29.48
CA MET A 373 -38.52 -4.36 30.94
C MET A 373 -38.23 -5.66 31.71
N ALA A 374 -37.42 -5.59 32.77
CA ALA A 374 -37.66 -6.11 34.15
C ALA A 374 -36.42 -6.66 34.90
N ASP A 375 -36.31 -6.28 36.18
CA ASP A 375 -35.64 -6.92 37.32
C ASP A 375 -34.25 -7.60 37.19
N ALA A 376 -33.20 -6.87 37.61
CA ALA A 376 -32.03 -7.42 38.34
C ALA A 376 -31.16 -6.33 39.06
N LYS A 377 -31.77 -5.35 39.75
CA LYS A 377 -31.07 -4.14 40.20
C LYS A 377 -30.26 -4.30 41.52
N THR A 378 -29.22 -5.13 41.52
CA THR A 378 -28.28 -5.22 42.66
C THR A 378 -26.81 -5.56 42.33
N THR A 379 -26.50 -6.03 41.11
CA THR A 379 -25.12 -6.47 40.76
C THR A 379 -24.32 -5.44 39.95
N ALA A 380 -24.94 -4.35 39.50
CA ALA A 380 -24.37 -3.43 38.51
C ALA A 380 -23.33 -2.45 39.08
N GLU A 381 -23.47 -1.99 40.32
CA GLU A 381 -22.68 -0.86 40.84
C GLU A 381 -21.17 -1.18 40.96
N ASN A 382 -20.82 -2.40 41.39
CA ASN A 382 -19.42 -2.87 41.42
C ASN A 382 -18.83 -3.15 40.03
N ALA A 383 -19.65 -3.32 38.99
CA ALA A 383 -19.20 -3.44 37.61
C ALA A 383 -19.06 -2.08 36.91
N SER A 384 -19.88 -1.10 37.29
CA SER A 384 -19.85 0.28 36.77
C SER A 384 -18.51 0.94 37.07
N ASN A 385 -18.11 1.03 38.34
CA ASN A 385 -16.85 1.69 38.73
C ASN A 385 -15.66 1.06 38.02
N ARG A 386 -15.55 -0.28 38.01
CA ARG A 386 -14.46 -1.00 37.31
C ARG A 386 -14.39 -0.69 35.80
N ASN A 387 -15.53 -0.38 35.15
CA ASN A 387 -15.57 0.02 33.75
C ASN A 387 -15.26 1.51 33.54
N GLU A 388 -15.64 2.39 34.45
CA GLU A 388 -15.24 3.81 34.40
C GLU A 388 -13.74 3.97 34.71
N ASP A 389 -13.21 3.32 35.75
CA ASP A 389 -11.78 3.23 36.03
C ASP A 389 -11.02 2.68 34.81
N ALA A 390 -11.54 1.63 34.17
CA ALA A 390 -10.96 1.06 32.95
C ALA A 390 -11.09 1.93 31.70
N LYS A 391 -11.98 2.93 31.69
CA LYS A 391 -12.16 3.91 30.61
C LYS A 391 -11.22 5.10 30.82
N VAL A 392 -11.21 5.67 32.02
CA VAL A 392 -10.29 6.75 32.42
C VAL A 392 -8.83 6.30 32.29
N ALA A 393 -8.51 5.05 32.62
CA ALA A 393 -7.17 4.46 32.41
C ALA A 393 -6.82 4.13 30.94
N ARG A 394 -7.79 4.17 30.01
CA ARG A 394 -7.56 4.07 28.55
C ARG A 394 -7.39 5.43 27.90
N GLU A 395 -8.08 6.45 28.41
CA GLU A 395 -7.93 7.85 27.99
C GLU A 395 -6.62 8.46 28.52
N ASN A 396 -6.06 7.94 29.62
CA ASN A 396 -4.78 8.35 30.21
C ASN A 396 -3.62 7.36 29.98
N LEU A 397 -3.49 6.80 28.78
CA LEU A 397 -2.24 6.16 28.37
C LEU A 397 -1.15 7.26 28.27
N PRO A 398 -0.04 7.20 29.02
CA PRO A 398 1.01 8.22 28.90
C PRO A 398 1.59 8.17 27.48
N ALA A 399 1.76 9.35 26.86
CA ALA A 399 2.39 9.48 25.56
C ALA A 399 3.76 8.78 25.58
N ARG A 400 4.05 8.00 24.53
CA ARG A 400 5.33 7.31 24.43
C ARG A 400 6.44 8.32 24.23
N LEU A 401 7.63 7.99 24.70
CA LEU A 401 8.79 8.87 24.62
C LEU A 401 9.40 8.78 23.21
N PRO A 402 9.81 9.90 22.59
CA PRO A 402 10.54 9.85 21.34
C PRO A 402 11.84 9.06 21.51
N VAL A 403 12.28 8.38 20.45
CA VAL A 403 13.54 7.64 20.46
C VAL A 403 14.70 8.62 20.74
N PRO A 404 15.52 8.40 21.79
CA PRO A 404 16.63 9.29 22.11
C PRO A 404 17.65 9.41 20.97
N LYS A 405 18.38 10.53 20.89
CA LYS A 405 19.27 10.78 19.74
C LYS A 405 20.48 9.82 19.76
N PRO A 406 21.04 9.44 18.60
CA PRO A 406 22.17 8.51 18.53
C PRO A 406 23.39 8.92 19.36
N ALA A 407 23.68 10.22 19.47
CA ALA A 407 24.76 10.74 20.31
C ALA A 407 24.49 10.52 21.81
N ASP A 408 23.29 10.92 22.27
CA ASP A 408 22.84 10.74 23.65
C ASP A 408 22.85 9.25 24.04
N ILE A 409 22.39 8.38 23.13
CA ILE A 409 22.44 6.92 23.29
C ILE A 409 23.88 6.42 23.45
N ALA A 410 24.85 6.91 22.67
CA ALA A 410 26.24 6.51 22.78
C ALA A 410 26.86 6.90 24.13
N GLU A 411 26.65 8.14 24.58
CA GLU A 411 27.13 8.62 25.88
C GLU A 411 26.48 7.84 27.04
N ALA A 412 25.17 7.58 26.96
CA ALA A 412 24.45 6.78 27.94
C ALA A 412 24.88 5.29 27.93
N GLN A 413 25.29 4.73 26.79
CA GLN A 413 25.89 3.39 26.72
C GLN A 413 27.24 3.33 27.43
N ASP A 414 28.11 4.32 27.28
CA ASP A 414 29.40 4.36 27.98
C ASP A 414 29.20 4.52 29.50
N LYS A 415 28.23 5.35 29.92
CA LYS A 415 27.78 5.46 31.32
C LYS A 415 27.18 4.14 31.84
N LEU A 416 26.34 3.44 31.08
CA LEU A 416 25.82 2.13 31.45
C LEU A 416 26.97 1.13 31.63
N ARG A 417 27.93 1.09 30.70
CA ARG A 417 29.07 0.16 30.77
C ARG A 417 29.92 0.37 32.02
N SER A 418 30.08 1.60 32.52
CA SER A 418 30.81 1.84 33.77
C SER A 418 30.00 1.42 35.00
N ILE A 419 28.72 1.78 35.08
CA ILE A 419 27.82 1.44 36.20
C ILE A 419 27.61 -0.08 36.33
N TYR A 420 27.44 -0.77 35.21
CA TYR A 420 27.15 -2.21 35.16
C TYR A 420 28.41 -3.08 34.93
N ALA A 421 29.62 -2.51 34.94
CA ALA A 421 30.87 -3.21 34.60
C ALA A 421 31.08 -4.52 35.38
N GLU A 422 30.89 -4.48 36.70
CA GLU A 422 31.02 -5.66 37.57
C GLU A 422 29.88 -6.67 37.32
N LYS A 423 28.63 -6.19 37.24
CA LYS A 423 27.44 -7.03 36.99
C LYS A 423 27.53 -7.78 35.65
N LEU A 424 28.00 -7.10 34.60
CA LEU A 424 28.21 -7.68 33.26
C LEU A 424 29.40 -8.65 33.19
N ARG A 425 30.40 -8.49 34.07
CA ARG A 425 31.51 -9.46 34.20
C ARG A 425 31.13 -10.67 35.05
N ALA A 426 30.29 -10.51 36.07
CA ALA A 426 29.77 -11.61 36.88
C ALA A 426 28.70 -12.46 36.16
N ALA A 427 27.98 -11.89 35.19
CA ALA A 427 26.95 -12.58 34.42
C ALA A 427 27.52 -13.48 33.31
N GLU A 428 28.31 -14.49 33.69
CA GLU A 428 28.90 -15.45 32.75
C GLU A 428 27.87 -16.44 32.20
N ASP A 429 27.03 -17.01 33.09
CA ASP A 429 26.09 -18.08 32.77
C ASP A 429 24.69 -17.61 32.36
N ARG A 430 23.92 -18.53 31.75
CA ARG A 430 22.57 -18.26 31.20
C ARG A 430 21.62 -17.66 32.25
N ALA A 431 21.64 -18.19 33.47
CA ALA A 431 20.75 -17.75 34.55
C ALA A 431 21.06 -16.31 35.00
N ASP A 432 22.34 -15.97 35.15
CA ASP A 432 22.77 -14.64 35.57
C ASP A 432 22.51 -13.58 34.49
N LYS A 433 22.63 -13.94 33.21
CA LYS A 433 22.25 -13.06 32.09
C LYS A 433 20.75 -12.77 32.08
N ILE A 434 19.91 -13.77 32.32
CA ILE A 434 18.45 -13.60 32.45
C ILE A 434 18.12 -12.71 33.67
N LYS A 435 18.76 -12.96 34.82
CA LYS A 435 18.58 -12.18 36.05
C LYS A 435 18.98 -10.72 35.84
N LEU A 436 20.16 -10.47 35.27
CA LEU A 436 20.68 -9.13 34.98
C LEU A 436 19.78 -8.37 33.99
N ALA A 437 19.29 -9.04 32.95
CA ALA A 437 18.35 -8.44 32.00
C ALA A 437 17.02 -8.05 32.66
N ARG A 438 16.45 -8.93 33.50
CA ARG A 438 15.24 -8.60 34.30
C ARG A 438 15.49 -7.42 35.23
N THR A 439 16.65 -7.34 35.88
CA THR A 439 17.06 -6.16 36.67
C THR A 439 17.12 -4.90 35.80
N MET A 440 17.79 -4.93 34.65
CA MET A 440 17.86 -3.79 33.73
C MET A 440 16.49 -3.33 33.20
N LEU A 441 15.54 -4.25 32.97
CA LEU A 441 14.17 -3.88 32.61
C LEU A 441 13.41 -3.22 33.78
N SER A 442 13.57 -3.72 35.01
CA SER A 442 12.98 -3.11 36.20
C SER A 442 13.56 -1.72 36.48
N ASP A 443 14.87 -1.56 36.35
CA ASP A 443 15.57 -0.29 36.53
C ASP A 443 15.17 0.71 35.42
N ALA A 444 15.07 0.27 34.15
CA ALA A 444 14.54 1.09 33.06
C ALA A 444 13.09 1.54 33.27
N ALA A 445 12.22 0.68 33.81
CA ALA A 445 10.82 1.02 34.10
C ALA A 445 10.69 2.08 35.21
N LYS A 446 11.64 2.10 36.16
CA LYS A 446 11.74 3.12 37.23
C LYS A 446 12.37 4.42 36.73
N SER A 447 13.33 4.36 35.81
CA SER A 447 14.07 5.50 35.25
C SER A 447 13.29 6.32 34.20
N ARG A 448 11.97 6.52 34.33
CA ARG A 448 11.18 7.31 33.36
C ARG A 448 11.63 8.77 33.21
N LEU A 449 12.34 9.31 34.21
CA LEU A 449 12.94 10.66 34.17
C LEU A 449 14.30 10.71 33.44
N ASP A 450 14.85 9.56 33.04
CA ASP A 450 16.00 9.44 32.14
C ASP A 450 15.63 8.54 30.95
N PRO A 451 14.95 9.07 29.92
CA PRO A 451 14.55 8.31 28.74
C PRO A 451 15.74 7.63 28.04
N THR A 452 16.91 8.28 28.02
CA THR A 452 18.10 7.78 27.34
C THR A 452 18.70 6.59 28.11
N GLY A 453 18.83 6.70 29.44
CA GLY A 453 19.22 5.59 30.30
C GLY A 453 18.25 4.42 30.25
N ALA A 454 16.93 4.68 30.26
CA ALA A 454 15.91 3.65 30.09
C ALA A 454 16.03 2.92 28.73
N TYR A 455 16.17 3.67 27.63
CA TYR A 455 16.35 3.11 26.28
C TYR A 455 17.61 2.24 26.19
N VAL A 456 18.70 2.67 26.81
CA VAL A 456 19.99 1.95 26.84
C VAL A 456 19.92 0.69 27.72
N MET A 457 19.29 0.76 28.89
CA MET A 457 19.05 -0.42 29.75
C MET A 457 18.18 -1.48 29.05
N GLN A 458 17.09 -1.07 28.37
CA GLN A 458 16.30 -1.99 27.53
C GLN A 458 17.13 -2.59 26.39
N THR A 459 18.05 -1.82 25.78
CA THR A 459 18.95 -2.32 24.73
C THR A 459 19.94 -3.36 25.25
N ALA A 460 20.47 -3.18 26.46
CA ALA A 460 21.29 -4.19 27.12
C ALA A 460 20.50 -5.45 27.49
N ALA A 461 19.26 -5.30 27.98
CA ALA A 461 18.38 -6.42 28.31
C ALA A 461 18.03 -7.29 27.09
N LEU A 462 17.70 -6.69 25.94
CA LEU A 462 17.45 -7.41 24.68
C LEU A 462 18.68 -8.23 24.23
N ARG A 463 19.87 -7.64 24.34
CA ARG A 463 21.14 -8.32 23.99
C ARG A 463 21.47 -9.46 24.96
N LEU A 464 21.25 -9.28 26.26
CA LEU A 464 21.36 -10.35 27.26
C LEU A 464 20.36 -11.48 27.02
N ALA A 465 19.13 -11.17 26.57
CA ALA A 465 18.12 -12.17 26.20
C ALA A 465 18.54 -12.99 24.97
N LEU A 466 19.09 -12.34 23.92
CA LEU A 466 19.70 -13.03 22.78
C LEU A 466 20.89 -13.91 23.21
N GLU A 467 21.75 -13.42 24.11
CA GLU A 467 22.90 -14.15 24.63
C GLU A 467 22.49 -15.43 25.39
N ALA A 468 21.47 -15.31 26.24
CA ALA A 468 20.86 -16.41 27.01
C ALA A 468 19.93 -17.33 26.18
N VAL A 469 19.65 -16.93 24.94
CA VAL A 469 18.64 -17.51 24.03
C VAL A 469 17.26 -17.64 24.70
N ASP A 470 16.91 -16.66 25.52
CA ASP A 470 15.64 -16.59 26.22
C ASP A 470 14.65 -15.74 25.41
N VAL A 471 13.85 -16.41 24.58
CA VAL A 471 12.89 -15.76 23.69
C VAL A 471 11.72 -15.12 24.43
N ASP A 472 11.40 -15.56 25.65
CA ASP A 472 10.30 -15.01 26.43
C ASP A 472 10.69 -13.71 27.14
N LEU A 473 11.90 -13.66 27.69
CA LEU A 473 12.56 -12.43 28.11
C LEU A 473 12.77 -11.47 26.93
N LEU A 474 13.17 -11.97 25.75
CA LEU A 474 13.35 -11.14 24.55
C LEU A 474 12.03 -10.47 24.16
N MET A 475 10.92 -11.23 24.08
CA MET A 475 9.61 -10.67 23.80
C MET A 475 9.19 -9.63 24.85
N SER A 476 9.37 -9.91 26.14
CA SER A 476 9.02 -8.96 27.20
C SER A 476 9.91 -7.70 27.19
N ALA A 477 11.15 -7.79 26.70
CA ALA A 477 12.02 -6.64 26.51
C ALA A 477 11.66 -5.82 25.24
N ILE A 478 11.17 -6.47 24.17
CA ILE A 478 10.57 -5.79 23.00
C ILE A 478 9.29 -5.07 23.45
N ASP A 479 8.42 -5.76 24.19
CA ASP A 479 7.18 -5.22 24.76
C ASP A 479 7.47 -3.98 25.63
N ALA A 480 8.44 -4.07 26.55
CA ALA A 480 8.86 -2.93 27.38
C ALA A 480 9.36 -1.72 26.56
N ARG A 481 10.00 -1.93 25.40
CA ARG A 481 10.40 -0.83 24.51
C ARG A 481 9.21 -0.27 23.74
N VAL A 482 8.39 -1.12 23.12
CA VAL A 482 7.21 -0.69 22.35
C VAL A 482 6.19 0.05 23.25
N ALA A 483 6.12 -0.30 24.53
CA ALA A 483 5.28 0.38 25.51
C ALA A 483 5.82 1.76 25.92
N LEU A 484 7.15 1.93 26.03
CA LEU A 484 7.77 3.16 26.53
C LEU A 484 8.16 4.16 25.42
N PHE A 485 8.48 3.69 24.22
CA PHE A 485 9.06 4.50 23.15
C PHE A 485 8.25 4.48 21.84
N GLU A 486 8.41 5.55 21.07
CA GLU A 486 7.91 5.71 19.69
C GLU A 486 8.73 4.89 18.68
N VAL A 487 8.79 3.57 18.92
CA VAL A 487 9.32 2.60 17.95
C VAL A 487 8.17 1.89 17.25
N ASP A 488 8.36 1.55 15.98
CA ASP A 488 7.36 0.76 15.27
C ASP A 488 7.30 -0.69 15.81
N PRO A 489 6.13 -1.21 16.21
CA PRO A 489 6.03 -2.54 16.81
C PRO A 489 6.41 -3.68 15.86
N TYR A 490 6.18 -3.55 14.55
CA TYR A 490 6.53 -4.60 13.59
C TYR A 490 8.04 -4.64 13.40
N GLU A 491 8.65 -3.51 13.05
CA GLU A 491 10.09 -3.43 12.80
C GLU A 491 10.92 -3.83 14.03
N GLU A 492 10.53 -3.40 15.24
CA GLU A 492 11.26 -3.77 16.45
C GLU A 492 11.14 -5.29 16.75
N ASN A 493 9.98 -5.90 16.50
CA ASN A 493 9.86 -7.36 16.58
C ASN A 493 10.72 -8.06 15.52
N VAL A 494 10.65 -7.66 14.25
CA VAL A 494 11.44 -8.27 13.17
C VAL A 494 12.94 -8.15 13.46
N ARG A 495 13.42 -6.95 13.80
CA ARG A 495 14.81 -6.62 14.12
C ARG A 495 15.42 -7.54 15.16
N TRP A 496 14.74 -7.76 16.28
CA TRP A 496 15.28 -8.59 17.37
C TRP A 496 15.04 -10.08 17.16
N ILE A 497 13.91 -10.49 16.57
CA ILE A 497 13.65 -11.90 16.25
C ILE A 497 14.65 -12.42 15.20
N GLN A 498 15.01 -11.61 14.21
CA GLN A 498 16.01 -11.97 13.19
C GLN A 498 17.43 -12.18 13.76
N GLN A 499 17.76 -11.68 14.95
CA GLN A 499 19.06 -11.85 15.60
C GLN A 499 19.17 -13.14 16.44
N ILE A 500 18.07 -13.90 16.61
CA ILE A 500 18.08 -15.12 17.42
C ILE A 500 18.91 -16.21 16.75
N SER A 501 20.04 -16.58 17.36
CA SER A 501 20.92 -17.65 16.87
C SER A 501 20.66 -18.98 17.59
N ALA A 502 19.80 -19.82 17.02
CA ALA A 502 19.55 -21.17 17.55
C ALA A 502 20.78 -22.10 17.51
N ALA A 503 21.90 -21.68 16.90
CA ALA A 503 23.18 -22.34 17.09
C ALA A 503 23.62 -22.38 18.56
N ARG A 504 23.27 -21.35 19.36
CA ARG A 504 23.48 -21.32 20.81
C ARG A 504 22.46 -22.17 21.60
N ALA A 505 21.24 -22.38 21.07
CA ALA A 505 20.18 -23.18 21.70
C ALA A 505 20.47 -24.69 21.79
N LYS A 506 21.51 -25.19 21.09
CA LYS A 506 21.78 -26.63 20.90
C LYS A 506 22.02 -27.46 22.18
N ARG A 507 22.19 -26.83 23.36
CA ARG A 507 22.44 -27.54 24.63
C ARG A 507 21.18 -27.99 25.38
N ASP A 508 20.00 -27.44 25.08
CA ASP A 508 18.79 -27.60 25.92
C ASP A 508 17.57 -28.10 25.10
N SER A 509 17.81 -29.11 24.27
CA SER A 509 16.91 -29.48 23.17
C SER A 509 15.67 -30.31 23.54
N THR A 510 15.38 -30.45 24.83
CA THR A 510 14.39 -31.39 25.38
C THR A 510 13.07 -30.72 25.78
N ALA A 511 13.06 -29.40 26.02
CA ALA A 511 11.93 -28.71 26.67
C ALA A 511 11.25 -27.58 25.84
N MET A 512 11.91 -27.00 24.83
CA MET A 512 11.40 -25.80 24.16
C MET A 512 10.23 -26.06 23.18
N ARG A 513 9.01 -26.14 23.70
CA ARG A 513 7.77 -25.78 22.98
C ARG A 513 7.35 -24.37 23.39
N ASN A 514 8.09 -23.36 22.94
CA ASN A 514 7.81 -21.96 23.31
C ASN A 514 6.60 -21.43 22.53
N THR A 515 5.43 -21.73 23.09
CA THR A 515 4.14 -21.45 22.49
C THR A 515 3.91 -19.93 22.38
N ARG A 516 4.24 -19.14 23.41
CA ARG A 516 4.16 -17.65 23.34
C ARG A 516 5.00 -17.09 22.17
N PHE A 517 6.22 -17.60 21.98
CA PHE A 517 7.08 -17.19 20.87
C PHE A 517 6.51 -17.56 19.49
N SER A 518 5.99 -18.78 19.35
CA SER A 518 5.32 -19.23 18.12
C SER A 518 4.10 -18.36 17.78
N LYS A 519 3.28 -18.03 18.80
CA LYS A 519 2.13 -17.12 18.67
C LYS A 519 2.54 -15.71 18.23
N ARG A 520 3.55 -15.13 18.89
CA ARG A 520 4.08 -13.79 18.57
C ARG A 520 4.62 -13.73 17.14
N VAL A 521 5.43 -14.70 16.72
CA VAL A 521 5.96 -14.74 15.34
C VAL A 521 4.83 -14.89 14.32
N LEU A 522 3.79 -15.68 14.59
CA LEU A 522 2.64 -15.77 13.67
C LEU A 522 1.92 -14.41 13.47
N ILE A 523 1.78 -13.61 14.53
CA ILE A 523 1.20 -12.25 14.45
C ILE A 523 2.09 -11.32 13.62
N VAL A 524 3.40 -11.31 13.88
CA VAL A 524 4.37 -10.49 13.10
C VAL A 524 4.41 -10.95 11.64
N THR A 525 4.41 -12.25 11.37
CA THR A 525 4.33 -12.83 10.02
C THR A 525 3.03 -12.43 9.31
N ARG A 526 1.88 -12.36 10.00
CA ARG A 526 0.62 -11.90 9.41
C ARG A 526 0.69 -10.43 8.97
N ILE A 527 1.38 -9.57 9.74
CA ILE A 527 1.62 -8.16 9.36
C ILE A 527 2.50 -8.11 8.11
N GLY A 528 3.62 -8.84 8.09
CA GLY A 528 4.51 -8.91 6.91
C GLY A 528 3.83 -9.44 5.65
N ILE A 529 2.80 -10.30 5.78
CA ILE A 529 1.96 -10.71 4.64
C ILE A 529 1.04 -9.58 4.15
N ILE A 530 0.50 -8.76 5.04
CA ILE A 530 -0.36 -7.62 4.66
C ILE A 530 0.48 -6.59 3.90
N GLU A 531 1.61 -6.20 4.49
CA GLU A 531 2.56 -5.19 4.01
C GLU A 531 3.49 -5.69 2.88
N ASN A 532 3.35 -6.95 2.45
CA ASN A 532 4.10 -7.59 1.35
C ASN A 532 5.61 -7.78 1.61
N HIS A 533 6.04 -7.74 2.87
CA HIS A 533 7.41 -8.03 3.33
C HIS A 533 7.67 -9.55 3.44
N PHE A 534 7.42 -10.33 2.37
CA PHE A 534 7.40 -11.80 2.48
C PHE A 534 8.77 -12.41 2.79
N ALA A 535 9.89 -11.85 2.32
CA ALA A 535 11.24 -12.27 2.70
C ALA A 535 11.51 -12.12 4.21
N GLN A 536 11.12 -10.98 4.80
CA GLN A 536 11.27 -10.78 6.25
C GLN A 536 10.40 -11.76 7.03
N ALA A 537 9.14 -11.93 6.60
CA ALA A 537 8.18 -12.85 7.18
C ALA A 537 8.65 -14.32 7.10
N ALA A 538 9.24 -14.73 5.98
CA ALA A 538 9.84 -16.06 5.80
C ALA A 538 11.03 -16.27 6.75
N LYS A 539 11.89 -15.25 6.92
CA LYS A 539 13.06 -15.31 7.81
C LYS A 539 12.64 -15.52 9.27
N ILE A 540 11.71 -14.73 9.80
CA ILE A 540 11.23 -14.91 11.19
C ILE A 540 10.45 -16.21 11.38
N THR A 541 9.63 -16.63 10.40
CA THR A 541 8.92 -17.92 10.44
C THR A 541 9.90 -19.10 10.47
N GLY A 542 10.99 -19.00 9.71
CA GLY A 542 12.09 -19.97 9.71
C GLY A 542 12.91 -20.01 11.01
N ILE A 543 12.87 -18.95 11.82
CA ILE A 543 13.42 -18.92 13.18
C ILE A 543 12.43 -19.55 14.17
N ALA A 544 11.13 -19.21 14.11
CA ALA A 544 10.11 -19.84 14.94
C ALA A 544 10.12 -21.37 14.84
N TYR A 545 10.28 -21.91 13.63
CA TYR A 545 10.43 -23.36 13.38
C TYR A 545 11.49 -24.03 14.28
N GLN A 546 12.58 -23.32 14.60
CA GLN A 546 13.70 -23.84 15.40
C GLN A 546 13.34 -24.00 16.90
N PHE A 547 12.25 -23.36 17.34
CA PHE A 547 11.69 -23.41 18.70
C PHE A 547 10.36 -24.20 18.74
N THR A 548 10.11 -25.04 17.73
CA THR A 548 8.98 -25.97 17.70
C THR A 548 9.37 -27.38 18.15
N SER A 549 8.36 -28.18 18.47
CA SER A 549 8.51 -29.61 18.78
C SER A 549 9.12 -30.38 17.61
N LYS A 550 9.91 -31.42 17.92
CA LYS A 550 10.54 -32.32 16.94
C LYS A 550 9.76 -33.63 16.72
N LYS A 551 8.58 -33.77 17.33
CA LYS A 551 7.66 -34.89 17.08
C LYS A 551 7.14 -34.81 15.65
N LYS A 552 6.92 -35.96 15.00
CA LYS A 552 6.44 -36.02 13.60
C LYS A 552 4.92 -35.86 13.50
N GLU A 553 4.25 -36.09 14.62
CA GLU A 553 2.81 -36.12 14.81
C GLU A 553 2.23 -34.71 14.99
N ASP A 554 3.04 -33.75 15.46
CA ASP A 554 2.61 -32.37 15.67
C ASP A 554 2.40 -31.63 14.33
N ALA A 555 1.23 -31.03 14.13
CA ALA A 555 0.91 -30.27 12.90
C ALA A 555 1.68 -28.93 12.82
N ILE A 556 1.89 -28.26 13.95
CA ILE A 556 2.48 -26.91 14.01
C ILE A 556 3.88 -26.81 13.35
N PRO A 557 4.87 -27.68 13.64
CA PRO A 557 6.17 -27.64 12.95
C PRO A 557 6.05 -27.75 11.43
N ARG A 558 5.19 -28.67 10.97
CA ARG A 558 4.96 -28.96 9.55
C ARG A 558 4.34 -27.76 8.83
N LEU A 559 3.29 -27.18 9.42
CA LEU A 559 2.60 -26.00 8.90
C LEU A 559 3.48 -24.75 8.93
N ILE A 560 4.29 -24.53 9.96
CA ILE A 560 5.26 -23.41 10.01
C ILE A 560 6.30 -23.56 8.88
N ASN A 561 6.80 -24.77 8.61
CA ASN A 561 7.73 -24.99 7.50
C ASN A 561 7.05 -24.85 6.12
N LYS A 562 5.77 -25.24 5.97
CA LYS A 562 4.99 -24.98 4.75
C LYS A 562 4.76 -23.48 4.56
N LEU A 563 4.40 -22.73 5.61
CA LEU A 563 4.24 -21.27 5.59
C LEU A 563 5.54 -20.56 5.20
N LYS A 564 6.67 -20.91 5.84
CA LYS A 564 8.00 -20.40 5.46
C LYS A 564 8.27 -20.59 3.96
N SER A 565 8.03 -21.79 3.45
CA SER A 565 8.30 -22.15 2.06
C SER A 565 7.35 -21.42 1.09
N SER A 566 6.07 -21.28 1.47
CA SER A 566 5.05 -20.52 0.75
C SER A 566 5.40 -19.03 0.68
N LEU A 567 5.90 -18.43 1.77
CA LEU A 567 6.37 -17.05 1.80
C LEU A 567 7.59 -16.83 0.89
N THR A 568 8.59 -17.72 0.92
CA THR A 568 9.75 -17.64 0.00
C THR A 568 9.32 -17.77 -1.47
N SER A 569 8.34 -18.63 -1.78
CA SER A 569 7.77 -18.70 -3.14
C SER A 569 6.86 -17.51 -3.48
N THR A 570 6.35 -16.78 -2.49
CA THR A 570 5.51 -15.59 -2.68
C THR A 570 6.36 -14.36 -2.97
N GLU A 571 7.51 -14.20 -2.31
CA GLU A 571 8.48 -13.13 -2.60
C GLU A 571 8.89 -13.15 -4.08
N SER A 572 9.39 -14.27 -4.60
CA SER A 572 9.83 -14.40 -6.00
C SER A 572 8.71 -14.12 -7.01
N LYS A 573 7.46 -14.49 -6.69
CA LYS A 573 6.30 -14.17 -7.53
C LYS A 573 5.81 -12.73 -7.36
N PHE A 574 6.10 -12.09 -6.23
CA PHE A 574 5.81 -10.69 -6.02
C PHE A 574 6.79 -9.84 -6.82
N GLU A 575 8.08 -10.18 -6.84
CA GLU A 575 9.08 -9.57 -7.72
C GLU A 575 8.68 -9.63 -9.20
N GLU A 576 8.13 -10.77 -9.66
CA GLU A 576 7.51 -10.89 -10.99
C GLU A 576 6.28 -9.96 -11.14
N ALA A 577 5.32 -10.05 -10.22
CA ALA A 577 4.06 -9.31 -10.27
C ALA A 577 4.18 -7.79 -10.01
N LEU A 578 5.34 -7.29 -9.55
CA LEU A 578 5.62 -5.85 -9.47
C LEU A 578 5.61 -5.19 -10.86
N ALA A 579 6.02 -5.91 -11.91
CA ALA A 579 5.95 -5.40 -13.28
C ALA A 579 4.49 -5.25 -13.76
N ASP A 580 3.62 -6.19 -13.41
CA ASP A 580 2.18 -6.12 -13.71
C ASP A 580 1.51 -5.01 -12.90
N LEU A 581 1.85 -4.87 -11.61
CA LEU A 581 1.37 -3.79 -10.75
C LEU A 581 1.76 -2.40 -11.28
N ASP A 582 3.02 -2.21 -11.69
CA ASP A 582 3.47 -0.94 -12.25
C ASP A 582 2.90 -0.67 -13.66
N THR A 583 2.55 -1.72 -14.39
CA THR A 583 1.81 -1.59 -15.66
C THR A 583 0.36 -1.18 -15.40
N TYR A 584 -0.33 -1.82 -14.45
CA TYR A 584 -1.69 -1.46 -14.03
C TYR A 584 -1.76 -0.05 -13.42
N ARG A 585 -0.75 0.38 -12.66
CA ARG A 585 -0.63 1.76 -12.15
C ARG A 585 -0.50 2.80 -13.27
N LYS A 586 0.18 2.46 -14.37
CA LYS A 586 0.34 3.34 -15.55
C LYS A 586 -0.86 3.30 -16.49
N TYR A 587 -1.57 2.17 -16.52
CA TYR A 587 -2.74 1.91 -17.36
C TYR A 587 -3.83 1.20 -16.54
N PRO A 588 -4.61 1.91 -15.69
CA PRO A 588 -5.62 1.31 -14.81
C PRO A 588 -6.79 0.64 -15.53
N ASP A 589 -6.88 0.82 -16.85
CA ASP A 589 -7.85 0.21 -17.75
C ASP A 589 -7.25 -0.93 -18.60
N ASP A 590 -6.00 -1.34 -18.37
CA ASP A 590 -5.44 -2.54 -19.01
C ASP A 590 -5.97 -3.80 -18.28
N PRO A 591 -6.86 -4.59 -18.93
CA PRO A 591 -7.45 -5.77 -18.31
C PRO A 591 -6.43 -6.89 -18.07
N ASN A 592 -5.30 -6.92 -18.80
CA ASN A 592 -4.28 -7.96 -18.64
C ASN A 592 -3.44 -7.70 -17.38
N ALA A 593 -3.01 -6.45 -17.19
CA ALA A 593 -2.26 -6.04 -16.01
C ALA A 593 -3.11 -6.13 -14.73
N ALA A 594 -4.40 -5.78 -14.83
CA ALA A 594 -5.37 -6.00 -13.76
C ALA A 594 -5.54 -7.50 -13.44
N GLU A 595 -5.75 -8.35 -14.45
CA GLU A 595 -5.90 -9.79 -14.25
C GLU A 595 -4.65 -10.42 -13.64
N ALA A 596 -3.46 -10.12 -14.14
CA ALA A 596 -2.20 -10.68 -13.66
C ALA A 596 -1.93 -10.35 -12.19
N PHE A 597 -2.03 -9.07 -11.79
CA PHE A 597 -1.85 -8.69 -10.40
C PHE A 597 -3.00 -9.17 -9.49
N GLY A 598 -4.24 -9.18 -9.99
CA GLY A 598 -5.39 -9.79 -9.31
C GLY A 598 -5.21 -11.29 -9.07
N MET A 599 -4.59 -12.01 -10.02
CA MET A 599 -4.24 -13.42 -9.87
C MET A 599 -3.14 -13.65 -8.84
N PHE A 600 -2.11 -12.78 -8.80
CA PHE A 600 -1.12 -12.82 -7.71
C PHE A 600 -1.81 -12.65 -6.34
N LEU A 601 -2.65 -11.63 -6.18
CA LEU A 601 -3.35 -11.36 -4.92
C LEU A 601 -4.26 -12.52 -4.49
N CYS A 602 -5.20 -12.95 -5.33
CA CYS A 602 -6.14 -14.01 -4.97
C CYS A 602 -5.48 -15.39 -4.79
N PHE A 603 -4.68 -15.84 -5.76
CA PHE A 603 -4.19 -17.23 -5.79
C PHE A 603 -2.83 -17.41 -5.10
N THR A 604 -1.91 -16.44 -5.19
CA THR A 604 -0.57 -16.56 -4.57
C THR A 604 -0.52 -15.97 -3.16
N LYS A 605 -1.01 -14.74 -2.93
CA LYS A 605 -1.03 -14.10 -1.60
C LYS A 605 -2.16 -14.65 -0.73
N GLY A 606 -3.36 -14.83 -1.30
CA GLY A 606 -4.61 -15.17 -0.59
C GLY A 606 -5.41 -13.94 -0.15
N ASP A 607 -5.21 -12.81 -0.82
CA ASP A 607 -5.76 -11.48 -0.53
C ASP A 607 -6.97 -11.18 -1.43
N TRP A 608 -8.05 -11.93 -1.20
CA TRP A 608 -9.27 -11.88 -2.00
C TRP A 608 -9.94 -10.50 -2.06
N PRO A 609 -10.08 -9.72 -0.97
CA PRO A 609 -10.73 -8.40 -1.03
C PRO A 609 -10.01 -7.43 -1.99
N THR A 610 -8.69 -7.48 -2.03
CA THR A 610 -7.86 -6.62 -2.88
C THR A 610 -7.78 -7.15 -4.32
N GLY A 611 -7.74 -8.47 -4.51
CA GLY A 611 -7.58 -9.10 -5.83
C GLY A 611 -8.87 -9.23 -6.65
N LEU A 612 -10.03 -9.45 -6.02
CA LEU A 612 -11.30 -9.67 -6.72
C LEU A 612 -11.73 -8.49 -7.62
N PRO A 613 -11.62 -7.21 -7.23
CA PRO A 613 -11.93 -6.07 -8.10
C PRO A 613 -11.03 -6.00 -9.35
N LEU A 614 -9.81 -6.54 -9.28
CA LEU A 614 -8.89 -6.59 -10.42
C LEU A 614 -9.22 -7.77 -11.35
N LEU A 615 -9.59 -8.93 -10.79
CA LEU A 615 -10.11 -10.05 -11.58
C LEU A 615 -11.44 -9.70 -12.30
N GLN A 616 -12.28 -8.85 -11.71
CA GLN A 616 -13.46 -8.29 -12.36
C GLN A 616 -13.14 -7.38 -13.56
N LYS A 617 -11.96 -6.74 -13.59
CA LYS A 617 -11.47 -6.02 -14.77
C LYS A 617 -10.82 -6.94 -15.82
N GLY A 618 -10.61 -8.21 -15.51
CA GLY A 618 -9.83 -9.13 -16.34
C GLY A 618 -10.45 -9.50 -17.69
N ASN A 619 -9.62 -9.97 -18.62
CA ASN A 619 -10.04 -10.45 -19.93
C ASN A 619 -10.68 -11.85 -19.85
N ASN A 620 -10.26 -12.68 -18.89
CA ASN A 620 -10.76 -14.03 -18.69
C ASN A 620 -12.21 -14.04 -18.22
N ASP A 621 -13.13 -14.32 -19.15
CA ASP A 621 -14.59 -14.32 -18.92
C ASP A 621 -15.02 -15.13 -17.69
N VAL A 622 -14.35 -16.26 -17.42
CA VAL A 622 -14.67 -17.14 -16.28
C VAL A 622 -14.24 -16.51 -14.97
N LEU A 623 -13.02 -15.97 -14.88
CA LEU A 623 -12.56 -15.28 -13.66
C LEU A 623 -13.37 -13.99 -13.42
N ARG A 624 -13.70 -13.24 -14.48
CA ARG A 624 -14.49 -12.01 -14.41
C ARG A 624 -15.92 -12.26 -13.93
N ASP A 625 -16.60 -13.28 -14.45
CA ASP A 625 -17.96 -13.68 -14.04
C ASP A 625 -17.98 -14.12 -12.56
N ILE A 626 -17.05 -14.99 -12.17
CA ILE A 626 -16.99 -15.50 -10.80
C ILE A 626 -16.62 -14.39 -9.80
N ALA A 627 -15.63 -13.53 -10.13
CA ALA A 627 -15.27 -12.39 -9.29
C ALA A 627 -16.43 -11.37 -9.17
N THR A 628 -17.20 -11.15 -10.23
CA THR A 628 -18.40 -10.29 -10.20
C THR A 628 -19.48 -10.86 -9.28
N LYS A 629 -19.72 -12.18 -9.34
CA LYS A 629 -20.67 -12.87 -8.43
C LYS A 629 -20.19 -12.85 -6.99
N ASP A 630 -18.89 -12.95 -6.75
CA ASP A 630 -18.28 -12.91 -5.42
C ASP A 630 -18.41 -11.52 -4.78
N LEU A 631 -18.06 -10.46 -5.50
CA LEU A 631 -18.21 -9.07 -5.07
C LEU A 631 -19.68 -8.64 -4.86
N ALA A 632 -20.63 -9.32 -5.50
CA ALA A 632 -22.05 -9.07 -5.32
C ALA A 632 -22.66 -9.72 -4.06
N LEU A 633 -21.93 -10.62 -3.39
CA LEU A 633 -22.39 -11.23 -2.13
C LEU A 633 -21.70 -10.60 -0.91
N THR A 634 -22.44 -10.61 0.20
CA THR A 634 -21.97 -10.19 1.52
C THR A 634 -22.25 -11.31 2.52
N ALA A 635 -21.72 -11.20 3.74
CA ALA A 635 -22.05 -12.12 4.84
C ALA A 635 -23.57 -12.20 5.12
N GLY A 636 -24.32 -11.13 4.86
CA GLY A 636 -25.78 -11.04 5.06
C GLY A 636 -26.65 -11.57 3.90
N SER A 637 -26.09 -11.77 2.71
CA SER A 637 -26.81 -12.26 1.51
C SER A 637 -27.45 -13.65 1.71
N ASP A 638 -28.29 -14.10 0.79
CA ASP A 638 -28.94 -15.43 0.87
C ASP A 638 -27.90 -16.58 1.07
N PRO A 639 -27.99 -17.39 2.15
CA PRO A 639 -27.11 -18.53 2.37
C PRO A 639 -27.08 -19.54 1.22
N ARG A 640 -28.17 -19.69 0.45
CA ARG A 640 -28.16 -20.55 -0.75
C ARG A 640 -27.35 -19.94 -1.88
N ALA A 641 -27.45 -18.63 -2.12
CA ALA A 641 -26.60 -17.93 -3.09
C ALA A 641 -25.10 -18.02 -2.70
N GLN A 642 -24.79 -17.91 -1.40
CA GLN A 642 -23.44 -18.12 -0.87
C GLN A 642 -22.94 -19.55 -1.13
N ALA A 643 -23.77 -20.58 -0.89
CA ALA A 643 -23.41 -21.97 -1.18
C ALA A 643 -23.22 -22.24 -2.69
N VAL A 644 -24.06 -21.68 -3.56
CA VAL A 644 -23.91 -21.79 -5.03
C VAL A 644 -22.63 -21.11 -5.52
N LEU A 645 -22.27 -19.93 -4.98
CA LEU A 645 -20.99 -19.29 -5.28
C LEU A 645 -19.81 -20.15 -4.81
N ALA A 646 -19.92 -20.78 -3.64
CA ALA A 646 -18.90 -21.69 -3.14
C ALA A 646 -18.72 -22.92 -4.04
N ASP A 647 -19.81 -23.53 -4.52
CA ASP A 647 -19.77 -24.61 -5.51
C ASP A 647 -19.09 -24.16 -6.82
N ILE A 648 -19.35 -22.94 -7.30
CA ILE A 648 -18.70 -22.38 -8.50
C ILE A 648 -17.18 -22.21 -8.30
N TRP A 649 -16.73 -21.69 -7.15
CA TRP A 649 -15.30 -21.63 -6.80
C TRP A 649 -14.69 -23.03 -6.68
N TRP A 650 -15.42 -23.98 -6.10
CA TRP A 650 -14.96 -25.37 -5.98
C TRP A 650 -14.73 -26.02 -7.34
N ASP A 651 -15.72 -25.91 -8.24
CA ASP A 651 -15.67 -26.45 -9.60
C ASP A 651 -14.55 -25.85 -10.44
N LEU A 652 -14.26 -24.55 -10.27
CA LEU A 652 -13.09 -23.91 -10.87
C LEU A 652 -11.78 -24.53 -10.34
N GLY A 653 -11.73 -24.83 -9.04
CA GLY A 653 -10.61 -25.53 -8.41
C GLY A 653 -10.38 -26.92 -8.99
N GLU A 654 -11.42 -27.73 -9.16
CA GLU A 654 -11.29 -29.09 -9.69
C GLU A 654 -10.88 -29.14 -11.16
N ARG A 655 -11.21 -28.08 -11.93
CA ARG A 655 -10.75 -27.89 -13.32
C ARG A 655 -9.30 -27.39 -13.40
N ALA A 656 -8.74 -26.85 -12.32
CA ALA A 656 -7.40 -26.29 -12.29
C ALA A 656 -6.32 -27.36 -12.18
N LYS A 657 -5.54 -27.54 -13.26
CA LYS A 657 -4.44 -28.53 -13.35
C LYS A 657 -3.29 -28.32 -12.37
N SER A 658 -3.16 -27.13 -11.77
CA SER A 658 -2.10 -26.80 -10.83
C SER A 658 -2.65 -26.59 -9.42
N THR A 659 -2.02 -27.23 -8.45
CA THR A 659 -2.33 -27.09 -7.00
C THR A 659 -2.33 -25.63 -6.56
N SER A 660 -1.45 -24.80 -7.12
CA SER A 660 -1.33 -23.36 -6.85
C SER A 660 -2.57 -22.53 -7.22
N TYR A 661 -3.49 -23.08 -8.00
CA TYR A 661 -4.80 -22.47 -8.30
C TYR A 661 -5.94 -23.25 -7.64
N ARG A 662 -5.87 -24.60 -7.61
CA ARG A 662 -6.89 -25.46 -6.97
C ARG A 662 -7.04 -25.22 -5.47
N GLU A 663 -5.95 -25.17 -4.71
CA GLU A 663 -6.03 -25.01 -3.25
C GLU A 663 -6.64 -23.64 -2.86
N PRO A 664 -6.24 -22.49 -3.44
CA PRO A 664 -6.92 -21.22 -3.19
C PRO A 664 -8.39 -21.20 -3.63
N CYS A 665 -8.76 -21.80 -4.78
CA CYS A 665 -10.17 -21.95 -5.18
C CYS A 665 -11.00 -22.69 -4.11
N ARG A 666 -10.53 -23.85 -3.66
CA ARG A 666 -11.16 -24.63 -2.58
C ARG A 666 -11.25 -23.85 -1.26
N GLN A 667 -10.30 -22.97 -0.96
CA GLN A 667 -10.35 -22.09 0.22
C GLN A 667 -11.38 -20.95 0.07
N ARG A 668 -11.53 -20.33 -1.10
CA ARG A 668 -12.57 -19.31 -1.32
C ARG A 668 -13.96 -19.93 -1.29
N ALA A 669 -14.10 -21.15 -1.81
CA ALA A 669 -15.29 -21.97 -1.60
C ALA A 669 -15.56 -22.23 -0.10
N ALA A 670 -14.55 -22.72 0.65
CA ALA A 670 -14.68 -22.99 2.09
C ALA A 670 -15.11 -21.76 2.91
N TYR A 671 -14.59 -20.56 2.60
CA TYR A 671 -15.04 -19.30 3.20
C TYR A 671 -16.55 -19.08 3.00
N TRP A 672 -17.04 -19.18 1.76
CA TRP A 672 -18.46 -18.97 1.45
C TRP A 672 -19.35 -20.10 1.99
N TYR A 673 -18.89 -21.34 1.99
CA TYR A 673 -19.56 -22.46 2.65
C TYR A 673 -19.70 -22.22 4.17
N GLN A 674 -18.69 -21.69 4.84
CA GLN A 674 -18.77 -21.36 6.28
C GLN A 674 -19.84 -20.28 6.54
N GLN A 675 -19.88 -19.20 5.75
CA GLN A 675 -20.93 -18.17 5.85
C GLN A 675 -22.34 -18.73 5.62
N ALA A 676 -22.49 -19.67 4.68
CA ALA A 676 -23.75 -20.33 4.41
C ALA A 676 -24.16 -21.30 5.55
N TYR A 677 -23.24 -22.11 6.06
CA TYR A 677 -23.51 -23.19 7.03
C TYR A 677 -24.09 -22.70 8.36
N GLU A 678 -23.67 -21.52 8.82
CA GLU A 678 -24.17 -20.86 10.03
C GLU A 678 -25.65 -20.45 9.91
N ARG A 679 -26.14 -20.23 8.69
CA ARG A 679 -27.46 -19.64 8.40
C ARG A 679 -28.41 -20.53 7.59
N LEU A 680 -27.92 -21.63 7.01
CA LEU A 680 -28.74 -22.64 6.34
C LEU A 680 -29.54 -23.46 7.38
N PRO A 681 -30.85 -23.74 7.13
CA PRO A 681 -31.63 -24.65 7.94
C PRO A 681 -31.17 -26.10 7.72
N ASP A 682 -31.55 -27.01 8.62
CA ASP A 682 -31.24 -28.44 8.48
C ASP A 682 -31.86 -29.01 7.20
N SER A 683 -30.98 -29.40 6.28
CA SER A 683 -31.28 -29.66 4.87
C SER A 683 -30.16 -30.45 4.20
N LEU A 684 -30.42 -31.00 3.01
CA LEU A 684 -29.37 -31.62 2.20
C LEU A 684 -28.30 -30.59 1.80
N ASP A 685 -28.70 -29.35 1.49
CA ASP A 685 -27.80 -28.21 1.24
C ASP A 685 -26.81 -28.06 2.41
N ARG A 686 -27.30 -28.03 3.65
CA ARG A 686 -26.45 -27.88 4.85
C ARG A 686 -25.49 -29.06 5.04
N ILE A 687 -25.90 -30.28 4.70
CA ILE A 687 -25.06 -31.49 4.79
C ILE A 687 -23.95 -31.47 3.73
N HIS A 688 -24.27 -31.09 2.48
CA HIS A 688 -23.30 -30.90 1.39
C HIS A 688 -22.26 -29.84 1.75
N VAL A 689 -22.72 -28.66 2.17
CA VAL A 689 -21.88 -27.54 2.62
C VAL A 689 -20.95 -27.97 3.76
N LYS A 690 -21.46 -28.70 4.77
CA LYS A 690 -20.64 -29.26 5.87
C LYS A 690 -19.56 -30.22 5.36
N SER A 691 -19.92 -31.14 4.48
CA SER A 691 -18.97 -32.11 3.91
C SER A 691 -17.86 -31.43 3.09
N ARG A 692 -18.16 -30.30 2.43
CA ARG A 692 -17.17 -29.49 1.70
C ARG A 692 -16.25 -28.69 2.61
N ILE A 693 -16.76 -28.17 3.74
CA ILE A 693 -15.91 -27.55 4.77
C ILE A 693 -14.94 -28.60 5.33
N GLU A 694 -15.42 -29.79 5.66
CA GLU A 694 -14.59 -30.90 6.16
C GLU A 694 -13.53 -31.35 5.13
N GLU A 695 -13.89 -31.44 3.84
CA GLU A 695 -12.92 -31.76 2.76
C GLU A 695 -11.85 -30.66 2.57
N ALA A 696 -12.22 -29.38 2.75
CA ALA A 696 -11.29 -28.26 2.65
C ALA A 696 -10.37 -28.14 3.87
N GLU A 697 -10.90 -28.34 5.08
CA GLU A 697 -10.12 -28.23 6.33
C GLU A 697 -9.19 -29.43 6.56
N ALA A 698 -9.49 -30.57 5.95
CA ALA A 698 -8.56 -31.70 5.84
C ALA A 698 -7.34 -31.42 4.96
N GLN A 699 -7.33 -30.33 4.18
CA GLN A 699 -6.21 -29.92 3.33
C GLN A 699 -5.42 -28.78 3.97
N GLU A 700 -4.10 -28.77 3.76
CA GLU A 700 -3.21 -27.71 4.26
C GLU A 700 -3.25 -26.48 3.33
N GLY A 701 -3.24 -25.28 3.89
CA GLY A 701 -3.31 -24.04 3.11
C GLY A 701 -2.29 -23.95 1.96
N GLY A 702 -2.75 -23.48 0.80
CA GLY A 702 -1.96 -23.35 -0.43
C GLY A 702 -1.32 -21.98 -0.68
N ASN A 703 -1.66 -20.98 0.14
CA ASN A 703 -1.09 -19.62 0.11
C ASN A 703 -0.76 -19.15 1.55
N PRO A 704 0.03 -18.08 1.73
CA PRO A 704 0.46 -17.63 3.05
C PRO A 704 -0.69 -17.22 3.97
N VAL A 705 -1.75 -16.57 3.45
CA VAL A 705 -2.90 -16.14 4.26
C VAL A 705 -3.66 -17.33 4.84
N ALA A 706 -3.96 -18.35 4.03
CA ALA A 706 -4.64 -19.55 4.50
C ALA A 706 -3.79 -20.37 5.47
N LEU A 707 -2.47 -20.46 5.24
CA LEU A 707 -1.54 -21.12 6.16
C LEU A 707 -1.43 -20.38 7.50
N CYS A 708 -1.41 -19.05 7.50
CA CYS A 708 -1.51 -18.26 8.73
C CYS A 708 -2.82 -18.51 9.47
N SER A 709 -3.96 -18.52 8.77
CA SER A 709 -5.27 -18.80 9.38
C SER A 709 -5.38 -20.22 9.93
N GLN A 710 -4.79 -21.22 9.28
CA GLN A 710 -4.72 -22.59 9.79
C GLN A 710 -3.85 -22.67 11.05
N LEU A 711 -2.64 -22.08 11.02
CA LEU A 711 -1.76 -21.98 12.20
C LEU A 711 -2.39 -21.20 13.36
N ALA A 712 -3.21 -20.20 13.08
CA ALA A 712 -3.93 -19.42 14.09
C ALA A 712 -4.98 -20.26 14.82
N ARG A 713 -5.68 -21.15 14.11
CA ARG A 713 -6.57 -22.16 14.75
C ARG A 713 -5.77 -23.16 15.58
N GLU A 714 -4.74 -23.77 15.02
CA GLU A 714 -3.86 -24.74 15.69
C GLU A 714 -3.19 -24.20 16.97
N MET A 715 -2.90 -22.91 17.02
CA MET A 715 -2.31 -22.26 18.20
C MET A 715 -3.35 -21.65 19.16
N GLY A 716 -4.60 -21.43 18.73
CA GLY A 716 -5.55 -20.58 19.45
C GLY A 716 -5.05 -19.12 19.52
N VAL A 717 -5.01 -18.45 18.37
CA VAL A 717 -4.58 -17.04 18.20
C VAL A 717 -5.59 -16.32 17.30
N SER A 718 -5.94 -15.07 17.65
CA SER A 718 -6.70 -14.21 16.73
C SER A 718 -5.75 -13.52 15.76
N LEU A 719 -6.12 -13.44 14.48
CA LEU A 719 -5.40 -12.63 13.48
C LEU A 719 -6.04 -11.23 13.27
N ALA A 720 -7.06 -10.88 14.05
CA ALA A 720 -7.69 -9.55 14.01
C ALA A 720 -6.80 -8.50 14.69
N ASN A 721 -6.71 -7.29 14.11
CA ASN A 721 -5.85 -6.18 14.56
C ASN A 721 -4.44 -6.63 14.99
N PRO A 722 -3.63 -7.21 14.07
CA PRO A 722 -2.36 -7.81 14.45
C PRO A 722 -1.32 -6.75 14.89
N ARG A 723 -1.35 -5.52 14.34
CA ARG A 723 -0.48 -4.42 14.81
C ARG A 723 -0.83 -4.01 16.25
N GLY A 724 -2.13 -3.95 16.60
CA GLY A 724 -2.57 -3.70 17.97
C GLY A 724 -2.12 -4.78 18.97
N GLN A 725 -2.06 -6.05 18.56
CA GLN A 725 -1.55 -7.14 19.39
C GLN A 725 -0.03 -7.07 19.68
N LEU A 726 0.73 -6.22 18.98
CA LEU A 726 2.14 -5.97 19.28
C LEU A 726 2.35 -4.79 20.25
N ILE A 727 1.30 -4.05 20.60
CA ILE A 727 1.33 -2.90 21.51
C ILE A 727 0.87 -3.37 22.90
N PRO A 728 1.72 -3.36 23.94
CA PRO A 728 1.28 -3.69 25.29
C PRO A 728 0.32 -2.64 25.84
N ASN A 729 -0.73 -3.08 26.54
CA ASN A 729 -1.56 -2.18 27.33
C ASN A 729 -0.75 -1.65 28.51
N LEU A 730 -0.60 -0.32 28.63
CA LEU A 730 0.09 0.35 29.75
C LEU A 730 -0.71 0.34 31.07
N ARG A 731 -1.38 -0.78 31.39
CA ARG A 731 -1.72 -1.04 32.80
C ARG A 731 -0.42 -1.33 33.52
N PHE A 732 -0.19 -0.61 34.62
CA PHE A 732 1.06 -0.70 35.36
C PHE A 732 1.24 -2.10 35.93
N ALA A 733 2.47 -2.59 35.94
CA ALA A 733 2.87 -3.76 36.71
C ALA A 733 3.11 -3.34 38.17
N ASP A 734 2.02 -2.95 38.84
CA ASP A 734 1.93 -2.76 40.28
C ASP A 734 0.84 -3.71 40.78
N ASN A 735 1.21 -4.63 41.68
CA ASN A 735 0.42 -5.72 42.26
C ASN A 735 -0.08 -6.80 41.28
N ASP A 736 0.62 -7.94 41.29
CA ASP A 736 0.08 -9.30 41.56
C ASP A 736 1.03 -10.35 40.93
N ASP A 737 2.02 -10.82 41.71
CA ASP A 737 2.86 -12.02 41.44
C ASP A 737 3.76 -12.39 42.66
N ASP A 738 3.42 -11.91 43.87
CA ASP A 738 3.97 -12.34 45.17
C ASP A 738 2.80 -12.91 46.02
N ASP A 739 2.29 -14.09 45.64
CA ASP A 739 1.50 -15.02 46.49
C ASP A 739 1.31 -16.38 45.78
N ASP A 740 1.05 -17.44 46.58
CA ASP A 740 0.66 -18.84 46.23
C ASP A 740 1.66 -19.78 45.47
N ASP A 741 2.45 -20.51 46.28
CA ASP A 741 2.80 -21.96 46.26
C ASP A 741 2.85 -22.78 44.93
#